data_AF-A0A251WJQ9-F1
#
_entry.id   AF-A0A251WJQ9-F1
#
_cell.length_a   1.000
_cell.length_b   1.000
_cell.length_c   1.000
_cell.angle_alpha   90.00
_cell.angle_beta   90.00
_cell.angle_gamma   90.00
#
_symmetry.space_group_name_H-M   'P 1'
#
loop_
_entity.id
_entity.type
_entity.pdbx_description
1 polymer ?
#
loop_
_entity_poly.entity_id
_entity_poly.type
_entity_poly.pdbx_seq_one_letter_code
_entity_poly.pdbx_strand_id
1 'polypeptide(L)'
;MLSTASVTSSSLSLGGGTGLKADYYDNSDFTNLKLTRTDATVNFNWGSGAPASTIGADTFSVRWTGQVQALHSETYTFYTTGDDGIRLWVNGQQLINGWKNQSATEYRGTIALQAGQKYNIRLEYYENGGNAVARLAWSSASLVKQIIPQAQLFNTVPVADTIAPTATAAVTNITTATANGYTFTVTYSDNAGIDVSSLDSSDIRVTGPNGYSQLATRDAVNNTTNGTPRTVTYRITPPGGGWDSADNGTYTIALQANQVRDINGNWAAAATLGTFSVNVPTVTPGRFNYGEALQKSIYFYDAQRSGRLPSNNRVEWRGDSALLDGSDVGRDLTGGFYDAGDRIKFSRTIAYSAAMLSWGWLETPTAYQTTGQSSFLLSDIQWATDYLLKAFTNDTPGQYEFYTQVGSMGSGRRDDHQNWVPAEVIHEVTDRPSYKINIQTPDSAIAGQAAAALASASIVFRQNGNATYANTLLSKAERLFDFANTYRGMNAQIAPNGSRDTSSPYQDVSFYDELLWGATWLHKAKLAQNNAYGNSYLTQAEQIYNDGAAGSIRGNYTSEQSWQWVDKGAKVLLAELTNKTVYRTEVQNYLDYWTVGYNGQRIAYTPGGLAWRDAWGSLRYATTQAFVALAYSDLVSDTAVKSRYENFAVRQVNYALGDNPYGRSYMLGFGANPMTSVHHSTANGPWAGWNQFTSSTKPRHILYGALLGGPNQQDGFTEDMTNYQTNEVAIDYNAGLTGALARLYSLYGGNPLASFPAPETRSDQFFVEASVNATGSNFVEIKAWVNNQSGWPAKVTDKLSFRYYFTLDNGVNPANLTVTIPYSEAAVTSQIRQYRDNIYYADINLTGTKIFPGGYDAAGKPTFRKEVQFRINSPLAWGSSNDWSFQGVAGTGSQPIKVRNITVYDNGVKVFGVDPV
;
A
#
# COMPACT_ATOMS: atom_id res chain seq x y z
N MET A 1 -32.33 -74.68 25.17
CA MET A 1 -30.91 -74.65 25.56
C MET A 1 -30.62 -73.33 26.23
N LEU A 2 -30.58 -73.34 27.57
CA LEU A 2 -30.20 -72.20 28.39
C LEU A 2 -28.67 -72.24 28.51
N SER A 3 -27.99 -71.21 27.98
CA SER A 3 -26.54 -71.05 28.08
C SER A 3 -26.21 -70.33 29.37
N THR A 4 -25.53 -71.04 30.27
CA THR A 4 -24.94 -70.55 31.51
C THR A 4 -23.85 -69.51 31.21
N ALA A 5 -24.05 -68.27 31.63
CA ALA A 5 -22.99 -67.27 31.69
C ALA A 5 -22.15 -67.51 32.95
N SER A 6 -20.92 -67.96 32.75
CA SER A 6 -19.87 -68.08 33.75
C SER A 6 -19.46 -66.69 34.25
N VAL A 7 -19.57 -66.47 35.56
CA VAL A 7 -19.00 -65.31 36.26
C VAL A 7 -17.48 -65.49 36.30
N THR A 8 -16.75 -64.68 35.55
CA THR A 8 -15.31 -64.47 35.78
C THR A 8 -15.15 -63.27 36.71
N SER A 9 -14.69 -63.50 37.93
CA SER A 9 -14.22 -62.46 38.84
C SER A 9 -13.00 -61.78 38.21
N SER A 10 -13.15 -60.51 37.79
CA SER A 10 -12.01 -59.68 37.39
C SER A 10 -11.15 -59.42 38.63
N SER A 11 -9.94 -59.96 38.60
CA SER A 11 -8.92 -59.73 39.61
C SER A 11 -8.56 -58.24 39.68
N LEU A 12 -8.76 -57.62 40.84
CA LEU A 12 -8.23 -56.30 41.19
C LEU A 12 -6.72 -56.29 40.92
N SER A 13 -6.22 -55.36 40.08
CA SER A 13 -4.78 -55.16 39.95
C SER A 13 -4.28 -54.50 41.25
N LEU A 14 -3.63 -55.28 42.12
CA LEU A 14 -2.87 -54.75 43.24
C LEU A 14 -1.73 -53.86 42.68
N GLY A 15 -1.63 -52.62 43.15
CA GLY A 15 -0.50 -51.76 42.82
C GLY A 15 0.79 -52.29 43.46
N GLY A 16 1.95 -51.90 42.92
CA GLY A 16 3.28 -52.28 43.43
C GLY A 16 3.85 -51.31 44.47
N GLY A 17 3.00 -50.62 45.23
CA GLY A 17 3.39 -49.60 46.19
C GLY A 17 4.27 -50.12 47.33
N THR A 18 5.17 -49.27 47.84
CA THR A 18 6.11 -49.60 48.91
C THR A 18 5.80 -48.85 50.21
N GLY A 19 4.83 -47.94 50.22
CA GLY A 19 4.51 -47.06 51.36
C GLY A 19 4.72 -45.58 51.05
N LEU A 20 4.54 -44.72 52.05
CA LEU A 20 4.77 -43.28 51.97
C LEU A 20 6.08 -42.89 52.67
N LYS A 21 6.76 -41.85 52.18
CA LYS A 21 7.85 -41.21 52.92
C LYS A 21 7.27 -40.52 54.15
N ALA A 22 7.77 -40.87 55.33
CA ALA A 22 7.37 -40.34 56.61
C ALA A 22 8.54 -39.59 57.24
N ASP A 23 8.39 -38.27 57.36
CA ASP A 23 9.31 -37.41 58.11
C ASP A 23 8.74 -37.19 59.51
N TYR A 24 9.45 -37.66 60.54
CA TYR A 24 9.07 -37.61 61.95
C TYR A 24 9.89 -36.54 62.68
N TYR A 25 9.18 -35.66 63.39
CA TYR A 25 9.75 -34.51 64.06
C TYR A 25 9.45 -34.56 65.55
N ASP A 26 10.41 -34.18 66.37
CA ASP A 26 10.29 -34.09 67.84
C ASP A 26 9.89 -32.67 68.25
N ASN A 27 8.83 -32.19 67.59
CA ASN A 27 8.01 -31.01 67.86
C ASN A 27 6.77 -31.04 66.97
N SER A 28 5.75 -30.23 67.29
CA SER A 28 4.48 -30.18 66.56
C SER A 28 4.49 -29.29 65.30
N ASP A 29 5.57 -28.54 65.05
CA ASP A 29 5.67 -27.52 63.99
C ASP A 29 6.50 -27.94 62.76
N PHE A 30 6.94 -29.21 62.70
CA PHE A 30 7.76 -29.78 61.63
C PHE A 30 9.17 -29.17 61.49
N THR A 31 9.75 -28.62 62.56
CA THR A 31 11.10 -28.01 62.49
C THR A 31 12.23 -28.87 63.05
N ASN A 32 11.96 -29.84 63.93
CA ASN A 32 12.97 -30.69 64.58
C ASN A 32 12.95 -32.13 64.04
N LEU A 33 13.37 -32.33 62.78
CA LEU A 33 13.38 -33.64 62.12
C LEU A 33 14.30 -34.62 62.85
N LYS A 34 13.78 -35.78 63.26
CA LYS A 34 14.54 -36.85 63.93
C LYS A 34 14.71 -38.11 63.09
N LEU A 35 13.71 -38.45 62.29
CA LEU A 35 13.70 -39.70 61.55
C LEU A 35 12.93 -39.54 60.25
N THR A 36 13.54 -39.97 59.14
CA THR A 36 12.85 -40.19 57.88
C THR A 36 12.83 -41.69 57.60
N ARG A 37 11.65 -42.26 57.35
CA ARG A 37 11.51 -43.65 56.91
C ARG A 37 10.39 -43.82 55.90
N THR A 38 10.25 -45.02 55.34
CA THR A 38 9.07 -45.38 54.55
C THR A 38 8.10 -46.15 55.44
N ASP A 39 6.89 -45.62 55.60
CA ASP A 39 5.83 -46.32 56.30
C ASP A 39 4.94 -47.06 55.30
N ALA A 40 4.85 -48.38 55.44
CA ALA A 40 4.10 -49.25 54.55
C ALA A 40 2.61 -48.87 54.47
N THR A 41 2.02 -48.50 55.61
CA THR A 41 0.66 -47.95 55.71
C THR A 41 0.63 -46.89 56.81
N VAL A 42 -0.37 -46.02 56.82
CA VAL A 42 -0.64 -45.14 57.97
C VAL A 42 -1.75 -45.76 58.80
N ASN A 43 -1.36 -46.58 59.76
CA ASN A 43 -2.27 -47.21 60.73
C ASN A 43 -1.56 -47.36 62.08
N PHE A 44 -1.30 -46.23 62.73
CA PHE A 44 -0.55 -46.15 63.96
C PHE A 44 -1.47 -45.89 65.16
N ASN A 45 -1.20 -46.62 66.24
CA ASN A 45 -1.73 -46.36 67.56
C ASN A 45 -0.56 -46.50 68.52
N TRP A 46 0.00 -45.37 68.93
CA TRP A 46 1.14 -45.32 69.84
C TRP A 46 0.70 -45.31 71.31
N GLY A 47 -0.59 -45.12 71.61
CA GLY A 47 -1.06 -44.94 72.98
C GLY A 47 -0.30 -43.78 73.65
N SER A 48 0.15 -43.95 74.88
CA SER A 48 1.01 -43.00 75.58
C SER A 48 2.50 -43.08 75.18
N GLY A 49 2.82 -43.70 74.03
CA GLY A 49 4.17 -43.95 73.55
C GLY A 49 4.60 -43.02 72.40
N ALA A 50 5.80 -43.24 71.87
CA ALA A 50 6.39 -42.42 70.80
C ALA A 50 6.72 -43.28 69.56
N PRO A 51 6.82 -42.67 68.35
CA PRO A 51 7.12 -43.40 67.11
C PRO A 51 8.57 -43.91 66.99
N ALA A 52 9.49 -43.38 67.81
CA ALA A 52 10.89 -43.81 67.94
C ALA A 52 11.46 -43.37 69.28
N SER A 53 12.54 -44.01 69.75
CA SER A 53 13.20 -43.69 71.03
C SER A 53 13.84 -42.29 71.08
N THR A 54 14.03 -41.64 69.93
CA THR A 54 14.61 -40.29 69.79
C THR A 54 13.55 -39.18 69.75
N ILE A 55 12.28 -39.51 69.99
CA ILE A 55 11.14 -38.60 69.90
C ILE A 55 10.34 -38.69 71.22
N GLY A 56 9.95 -37.55 71.78
CA GLY A 56 9.12 -37.47 72.98
C GLY A 56 7.69 -37.97 72.75
N ALA A 57 7.03 -38.46 73.79
CA ALA A 57 5.70 -39.07 73.67
C ALA A 57 4.58 -38.05 73.38
N ASP A 58 4.67 -36.83 73.91
CA ASP A 58 3.54 -35.88 73.95
C ASP A 58 3.71 -34.64 73.03
N THR A 59 4.77 -34.55 72.21
CA THR A 59 5.05 -33.32 71.42
C THR A 59 5.73 -33.62 70.08
N PHE A 60 5.19 -34.52 69.27
CA PHE A 60 5.79 -34.88 67.98
C PHE A 60 4.87 -34.62 66.79
N SER A 61 5.43 -34.57 65.60
CA SER A 61 4.65 -34.48 64.36
C SER A 61 5.20 -35.40 63.28
N VAL A 62 4.33 -35.77 62.34
CA VAL A 62 4.69 -36.63 61.21
C VAL A 62 4.10 -36.07 59.93
N ARG A 63 4.92 -36.00 58.89
CA ARG A 63 4.49 -35.68 57.52
C ARG A 63 4.71 -36.88 56.63
N TRP A 64 3.63 -37.50 56.17
CA TRP A 64 3.65 -38.51 55.12
C TRP A 64 3.47 -37.86 53.75
N THR A 65 4.36 -38.16 52.81
CA THR A 65 4.31 -37.70 51.42
C THR A 65 4.56 -38.84 50.44
N GLY A 66 3.89 -38.79 49.30
CA GLY A 66 4.04 -39.78 48.23
C GLY A 66 2.88 -39.72 47.25
N GLN A 67 2.47 -40.87 46.71
CA GLN A 67 1.31 -40.99 45.85
C GLN A 67 0.39 -42.13 46.28
N VAL A 68 -0.91 -41.96 46.03
CA VAL A 68 -1.94 -43.00 46.16
C VAL A 68 -2.45 -43.41 44.78
N GLN A 69 -2.56 -44.70 44.51
CA GLN A 69 -3.13 -45.22 43.26
C GLN A 69 -4.58 -45.64 43.49
N ALA A 70 -5.50 -45.20 42.62
CA ALA A 70 -6.91 -45.60 42.70
C ALA A 70 -7.14 -46.97 42.05
N LEU A 71 -7.98 -47.80 42.67
CA LEU A 71 -8.36 -49.13 42.16
C LEU A 71 -9.48 -49.05 41.11
N HIS A 72 -10.37 -48.07 41.23
CA HIS A 72 -11.54 -47.89 40.40
C HIS A 72 -11.65 -46.42 39.95
N SER A 73 -12.34 -46.18 38.84
CA SER A 73 -12.66 -44.82 38.39
C SER A 73 -13.94 -44.34 39.07
N GLU A 74 -13.82 -43.89 40.31
CA GLU A 74 -14.95 -43.59 41.19
C GLU A 74 -14.67 -42.38 42.08
N THR A 75 -15.72 -41.87 42.73
CA THR A 75 -15.55 -40.93 43.86
C THR A 75 -15.07 -41.71 45.08
N TYR A 76 -13.85 -41.41 45.53
CA TYR A 76 -13.28 -41.96 46.75
C TYR A 76 -13.62 -41.08 47.95
N THR A 77 -13.97 -41.72 49.06
CA THR A 77 -14.01 -41.10 50.38
C THR A 77 -12.75 -41.48 51.13
N PHE A 78 -11.92 -40.49 51.47
CA PHE A 78 -10.79 -40.66 52.38
C PHE A 78 -11.24 -40.41 53.82
N TYR A 79 -10.69 -41.17 54.75
CA TYR A 79 -10.92 -41.08 56.18
C TYR A 79 -9.58 -40.92 56.89
N THR A 80 -9.52 -40.02 57.86
CA THR A 80 -8.37 -39.92 58.76
C THR A 80 -8.82 -39.95 60.21
N THR A 81 -8.14 -40.72 61.06
CA THR A 81 -8.33 -40.68 62.51
C THR A 81 -7.09 -40.06 63.14
N GLY A 82 -7.27 -39.00 63.93
CA GLY A 82 -6.19 -38.28 64.63
C GLY A 82 -6.52 -38.05 66.10
N ASP A 83 -5.53 -38.30 66.96
CA ASP A 83 -5.40 -37.87 68.36
C ASP A 83 -3.94 -37.45 68.48
N ASP A 84 -3.52 -36.17 68.44
CA ASP A 84 -4.28 -34.92 68.28
C ASP A 84 -4.57 -34.53 66.79
N GLY A 85 -3.87 -33.54 66.23
CA GLY A 85 -4.28 -32.85 65.00
C GLY A 85 -3.91 -33.62 63.73
N ILE A 86 -4.82 -33.66 62.74
CA ILE A 86 -4.59 -34.38 61.47
C ILE A 86 -5.19 -33.64 60.25
N ARG A 87 -4.49 -33.63 59.12
CA ARG A 87 -4.97 -33.00 57.87
C ARG A 87 -4.40 -33.68 56.62
N LEU A 88 -5.23 -33.76 55.56
CA LEU A 88 -4.95 -34.55 54.35
C LEU A 88 -5.14 -33.71 53.08
N TRP A 89 -4.18 -33.83 52.15
CA TRP A 89 -4.29 -33.38 50.76
C TRP A 89 -4.16 -34.55 49.79
N VAL A 90 -4.99 -34.56 48.75
CA VAL A 90 -4.88 -35.48 47.61
C VAL A 90 -4.91 -34.65 46.33
N ASN A 91 -3.94 -34.90 45.45
CA ASN A 91 -3.71 -34.16 44.21
C ASN A 91 -3.63 -32.63 44.39
N GLY A 92 -3.03 -32.17 45.50
CA GLY A 92 -2.93 -30.75 45.86
C GLY A 92 -4.18 -30.15 46.52
N GLN A 93 -5.33 -30.85 46.51
CA GLN A 93 -6.55 -30.38 47.14
C GLN A 93 -6.62 -30.81 48.61
N GLN A 94 -6.88 -29.87 49.54
CA GLN A 94 -7.09 -30.19 50.96
C GLN A 94 -8.47 -30.83 51.16
N LEU A 95 -8.51 -32.11 51.53
CA LEU A 95 -9.76 -32.84 51.72
C LEU A 95 -10.20 -32.85 53.18
N ILE A 96 -9.25 -32.82 54.13
CA ILE A 96 -9.51 -32.92 55.56
C ILE A 96 -8.61 -31.91 56.30
N ASN A 97 -9.18 -31.22 57.29
CA ASN A 97 -8.45 -30.31 58.18
C ASN A 97 -8.98 -30.36 59.62
N GLY A 98 -8.50 -31.32 60.42
CA GLY A 98 -8.79 -31.45 61.85
C GLY A 98 -7.60 -31.03 62.71
N TRP A 99 -7.03 -29.85 62.44
CA TRP A 99 -5.78 -29.36 63.06
C TRP A 99 -6.01 -28.66 64.40
N LYS A 100 -6.35 -29.44 65.43
CA LYS A 100 -6.61 -28.98 66.81
C LYS A 100 -6.34 -30.11 67.80
N ASN A 101 -6.13 -29.76 69.07
CA ASN A 101 -6.02 -30.73 70.15
C ASN A 101 -7.40 -31.37 70.41
N GLN A 102 -7.46 -32.70 70.45
CA GLN A 102 -8.67 -33.49 70.50
C GLN A 102 -8.34 -34.95 70.77
N SER A 103 -9.26 -35.68 71.43
CA SER A 103 -9.19 -37.14 71.45
C SER A 103 -9.41 -37.74 70.06
N ALA A 104 -9.03 -39.01 69.88
CA ALA A 104 -9.14 -39.77 68.63
C ALA A 104 -10.46 -39.54 67.88
N THR A 105 -10.39 -38.71 66.84
CA THR A 105 -11.54 -38.26 66.05
C THR A 105 -11.36 -38.62 64.58
N GLU A 106 -12.42 -39.15 63.96
CA GLU A 106 -12.44 -39.46 62.53
C GLU A 106 -13.03 -38.31 61.69
N TYR A 107 -12.29 -37.93 60.65
CA TYR A 107 -12.71 -36.99 59.62
C TYR A 107 -12.80 -37.70 58.27
N ARG A 108 -13.60 -37.15 57.33
CA ARG A 108 -13.73 -37.68 55.97
C ARG A 108 -13.81 -36.56 54.91
N GLY A 109 -13.33 -36.84 53.71
CA GLY A 109 -13.44 -35.96 52.54
C GLY A 109 -13.45 -36.76 51.24
N THR A 110 -14.02 -36.20 50.17
CA THR A 110 -14.21 -36.92 48.90
C THR A 110 -13.46 -36.30 47.73
N ILE A 111 -13.04 -37.13 46.76
CA ILE A 111 -12.42 -36.71 45.50
C ILE A 111 -12.69 -37.75 44.40
N ALA A 112 -12.92 -37.30 43.16
CA ALA A 112 -13.06 -38.19 42.00
C ALA A 112 -11.68 -38.63 41.50
N LEU A 113 -11.43 -39.94 41.41
CA LEU A 113 -10.16 -40.51 40.96
C LEU A 113 -10.40 -41.47 39.79
N GLN A 114 -9.38 -41.68 38.96
CA GLN A 114 -9.39 -42.62 37.83
C GLN A 114 -8.60 -43.89 38.17
N ALA A 115 -9.13 -45.05 37.82
CA ALA A 115 -8.50 -46.35 38.04
C ALA A 115 -7.07 -46.38 37.46
N GLY A 116 -6.13 -46.94 38.22
CA GLY A 116 -4.73 -47.09 37.81
C GLY A 116 -3.90 -45.81 37.85
N GLN A 117 -4.50 -44.63 37.97
CA GLN A 117 -3.77 -43.36 38.09
C GLN A 117 -3.23 -43.16 39.51
N LYS A 118 -2.05 -42.56 39.59
CA LYS A 118 -1.39 -42.17 40.85
C LYS A 118 -1.63 -40.68 41.10
N TYR A 119 -1.97 -40.35 42.34
CA TYR A 119 -2.25 -38.99 42.78
C TYR A 119 -1.36 -38.63 43.95
N ASN A 120 -0.76 -37.44 43.94
CA ASN A 120 0.05 -36.97 45.06
C ASN A 120 -0.78 -36.97 46.35
N ILE A 121 -0.24 -37.49 47.43
CA ILE A 121 -0.88 -37.51 48.74
C ILE A 121 0.06 -36.92 49.79
N ARG A 122 -0.47 -36.02 50.62
CA ARG A 122 0.22 -35.48 51.79
C ARG A 122 -0.69 -35.61 53.00
N LEU A 123 -0.24 -36.30 54.03
CA LEU A 123 -0.90 -36.37 55.33
C LEU A 123 0.02 -35.77 56.38
N GLU A 124 -0.53 -34.91 57.22
CA GLU A 124 0.18 -34.30 58.34
C GLU A 124 -0.55 -34.60 59.63
N TYR A 125 0.22 -34.87 60.68
CA TYR A 125 -0.25 -35.20 62.01
C TYR A 125 0.63 -34.54 63.07
N TYR A 126 0.04 -34.15 64.21
CA TYR A 126 0.79 -33.82 65.42
C TYR A 126 0.13 -34.41 66.66
N GLU A 127 0.96 -34.68 67.66
CA GLU A 127 0.59 -35.05 69.03
C GLU A 127 0.98 -33.91 69.98
N ASN A 128 0.08 -33.55 70.90
CA ASN A 128 0.30 -32.48 71.88
C ASN A 128 -0.16 -32.86 73.31
N GLY A 129 -0.45 -34.13 73.56
CA GLY A 129 -0.54 -34.73 74.89
C GLY A 129 -1.60 -35.82 75.02
N GLY A 130 -1.26 -36.95 75.64
CA GLY A 130 -2.21 -38.03 75.90
C GLY A 130 -1.96 -39.28 75.07
N ASN A 131 -2.97 -39.77 74.34
CA ASN A 131 -2.83 -40.97 73.51
C ASN A 131 -2.63 -40.57 72.05
N ALA A 132 -1.61 -41.09 71.38
CA ALA A 132 -1.33 -40.75 70.00
C ALA A 132 -1.88 -41.78 69.00
N VAL A 133 -2.75 -41.33 68.08
CA VAL A 133 -3.36 -42.18 67.03
C VAL A 133 -3.35 -41.46 65.67
N ALA A 134 -2.86 -42.14 64.63
CA ALA A 134 -2.90 -41.65 63.25
C ALA A 134 -3.27 -42.78 62.28
N ARG A 135 -4.42 -42.66 61.60
CA ARG A 135 -4.89 -43.64 60.60
C ARG A 135 -5.31 -42.98 59.30
N LEU A 136 -5.06 -43.64 58.17
CA LEU A 136 -5.52 -43.26 56.84
C LEU A 136 -6.26 -44.43 56.18
N ALA A 137 -7.54 -44.22 55.89
CA ALA A 137 -8.41 -45.20 55.25
C ALA A 137 -9.13 -44.58 54.04
N TRP A 138 -9.69 -45.44 53.19
CA TRP A 138 -10.49 -45.03 52.04
C TRP A 138 -11.64 -46.00 51.77
N SER A 139 -12.66 -45.52 51.06
CA SER A 139 -13.74 -46.32 50.47
C SER A 139 -14.19 -45.71 49.13
N SER A 140 -14.90 -46.47 48.33
CA SER A 140 -15.57 -46.02 47.10
C SER A 140 -16.82 -46.88 46.87
N ALA A 141 -17.53 -46.70 45.76
CA ALA A 141 -18.73 -47.50 45.47
C ALA A 141 -18.41 -49.00 45.37
N SER A 142 -17.24 -49.34 44.82
CA SER A 142 -16.75 -50.72 44.67
C SER A 142 -15.78 -51.15 45.79
N LEU A 143 -15.48 -50.28 46.77
CA LEU A 143 -14.48 -50.55 47.80
C LEU A 143 -15.01 -50.27 49.21
N VAL A 144 -15.17 -51.32 50.01
CA VAL A 144 -15.50 -51.18 51.44
C VAL A 144 -14.38 -50.45 52.18
N LYS A 145 -14.76 -49.68 53.21
CA LYS A 145 -13.81 -48.88 54.00
C LYS A 145 -12.70 -49.75 54.59
N GLN A 146 -11.46 -49.40 54.28
CA GLN A 146 -10.27 -50.10 54.77
C GLN A 146 -9.09 -49.13 54.90
N ILE A 147 -8.08 -49.48 55.71
CA ILE A 147 -6.77 -48.80 55.69
C ILE A 147 -6.21 -48.89 54.28
N ILE A 148 -5.64 -47.81 53.77
CA ILE A 148 -5.07 -47.84 52.42
C ILE A 148 -3.89 -48.83 52.42
N PRO A 149 -3.95 -49.93 51.64
CA PRO A 149 -2.91 -50.95 51.69
C PRO A 149 -1.61 -50.43 51.07
N GLN A 150 -0.47 -50.97 51.53
CA GLN A 150 0.86 -50.58 51.07
C GLN A 150 1.00 -50.61 49.54
N ALA A 151 0.41 -51.63 48.92
CA ALA A 151 0.33 -51.81 47.48
C ALA A 151 -0.19 -50.56 46.73
N GLN A 152 -0.98 -49.70 47.38
CA GLN A 152 -1.57 -48.51 46.79
C GLN A 152 -0.86 -47.20 47.20
N LEU A 153 0.23 -47.27 47.96
CA LEU A 153 1.00 -46.12 48.42
C LEU A 153 2.43 -46.16 47.86
N PHE A 154 2.85 -45.08 47.21
CA PHE A 154 4.14 -44.99 46.53
C PHE A 154 5.00 -43.87 47.12
N ASN A 155 6.26 -44.17 47.43
CA ASN A 155 7.24 -43.18 47.85
C ASN A 155 7.79 -42.48 46.59
N THR A 156 7.55 -41.18 46.46
CA THR A 156 8.17 -40.34 45.43
C THR A 156 9.25 -39.48 46.08
N VAL A 157 10.51 -39.91 45.99
CA VAL A 157 11.64 -38.97 46.08
C VAL A 157 11.73 -38.28 44.71
N PRO A 158 11.74 -36.93 44.61
CA PRO A 158 12.03 -36.28 43.35
C PRO A 158 13.45 -36.68 42.90
N VAL A 159 13.58 -37.19 41.69
CA VAL A 159 14.88 -37.24 41.02
C VAL A 159 15.27 -35.78 40.76
N ALA A 160 16.48 -35.37 41.11
CA ALA A 160 16.98 -34.05 40.74
C ALA A 160 16.89 -33.91 39.21
N ASP A 161 16.24 -32.84 38.74
CA ASP A 161 16.26 -32.54 37.31
C ASP A 161 17.67 -32.11 36.93
N THR A 162 18.27 -32.82 36.00
CA THR A 162 19.63 -32.58 35.50
C THR A 162 19.62 -32.25 34.01
N ILE A 163 18.43 -32.18 33.40
CA ILE A 163 18.27 -31.87 32.00
C ILE A 163 18.35 -30.35 31.85
N ALA A 164 19.21 -29.89 30.95
CA ALA A 164 19.35 -28.47 30.67
C ALA A 164 18.39 -28.02 29.56
N PRO A 165 17.99 -26.74 29.54
CA PRO A 165 17.18 -26.19 28.46
C PRO A 165 17.81 -26.35 27.08
N THR A 166 16.95 -26.52 26.09
CA THR A 166 17.30 -26.55 24.66
C THR A 166 16.71 -25.35 23.94
N ALA A 167 17.30 -24.97 22.80
CA ALA A 167 16.84 -23.83 22.00
C ALA A 167 16.90 -24.13 20.50
N THR A 168 15.96 -23.56 19.74
CA THR A 168 15.96 -23.62 18.26
C THR A 168 15.62 -22.24 17.69
N ALA A 169 16.36 -21.77 16.68
CA ALA A 169 16.11 -20.49 16.01
C ALA A 169 15.26 -20.67 14.73
N ALA A 170 14.34 -19.74 14.49
CA ALA A 170 13.63 -19.60 13.22
C ALA A 170 14.11 -18.31 12.52
N VAL A 171 14.69 -18.48 11.33
CA VAL A 171 15.43 -17.45 10.60
C VAL A 171 15.00 -17.36 9.14
N THR A 172 15.22 -16.20 8.53
CA THR A 172 15.05 -15.96 7.10
C THR A 172 16.32 -15.39 6.47
N ASN A 173 16.60 -15.72 5.21
CA ASN A 173 17.74 -15.15 4.50
C ASN A 173 17.44 -13.70 4.07
N ILE A 174 18.49 -12.88 3.99
CA ILE A 174 18.42 -11.52 3.46
C ILE A 174 18.90 -11.57 2.01
N THR A 175 18.00 -11.31 1.07
CA THR A 175 18.29 -11.34 -0.39
C THR A 175 18.10 -9.99 -1.07
N THR A 176 17.67 -8.97 -0.33
CA THR A 176 17.43 -7.61 -0.83
C THR A 176 18.06 -6.59 0.11
N ALA A 177 18.55 -5.49 -0.44
CA ALA A 177 19.13 -4.43 0.36
C ALA A 177 18.07 -3.78 1.25
N THR A 178 18.40 -3.51 2.52
CA THR A 178 17.47 -2.89 3.47
C THR A 178 18.20 -2.17 4.61
N ALA A 179 17.72 -0.99 5.00
CA ALA A 179 18.23 -0.27 6.17
C ALA A 179 17.66 -0.81 7.51
N ASN A 180 16.74 -1.76 7.46
CA ASN A 180 16.11 -2.31 8.66
C ASN A 180 17.04 -3.25 9.42
N GLY A 181 16.86 -3.30 10.75
CA GLY A 181 17.46 -4.34 11.58
C GLY A 181 16.92 -5.72 11.22
N TYR A 182 17.68 -6.78 11.50
CA TYR A 182 17.26 -8.16 11.27
C TYR A 182 16.63 -8.72 12.55
N THR A 183 15.40 -9.23 12.44
CA THR A 183 14.69 -9.89 13.55
C THR A 183 14.54 -11.38 13.29
N PHE A 184 14.65 -12.17 14.34
CA PHE A 184 14.46 -13.63 14.32
C PHE A 184 13.89 -14.09 15.65
N THR A 185 13.31 -15.29 15.69
CA THR A 185 12.79 -15.86 16.93
C THR A 185 13.63 -17.05 17.38
N VAL A 186 13.76 -17.21 18.70
CA VAL A 186 14.35 -18.40 19.33
C VAL A 186 13.31 -19.01 20.26
N THR A 187 13.09 -20.31 20.14
CA THR A 187 12.20 -21.06 21.03
C THR A 187 13.01 -21.91 21.98
N TYR A 188 12.85 -21.63 23.28
CA TYR A 188 13.47 -22.35 24.38
C TYR A 188 12.50 -23.37 24.96
N SER A 189 12.99 -24.59 25.20
CA SER A 189 12.20 -25.71 25.69
C SER A 189 12.97 -26.51 26.73
N ASP A 190 12.26 -26.91 27.77
CA ASP A 190 12.77 -27.73 28.86
C ASP A 190 11.64 -28.60 29.46
N ASN A 191 11.96 -29.67 30.18
CA ASN A 191 10.99 -30.56 30.83
C ASN A 191 10.41 -30.03 32.15
N ALA A 192 11.14 -29.19 32.89
CA ALA A 192 10.66 -28.51 34.10
C ALA A 192 10.10 -27.12 33.81
N GLY A 193 10.58 -26.45 32.75
CA GLY A 193 10.09 -25.14 32.34
C GLY A 193 11.17 -24.08 32.35
N ILE A 194 11.10 -23.12 31.42
CA ILE A 194 12.06 -22.02 31.31
C ILE A 194 11.75 -20.97 32.37
N ASP A 195 12.79 -20.50 33.06
CA ASP A 195 12.74 -19.31 33.90
C ASP A 195 12.82 -18.07 33.01
N VAL A 196 11.68 -17.40 32.81
CA VAL A 196 11.59 -16.23 31.92
C VAL A 196 12.45 -15.07 32.42
N SER A 197 12.80 -15.02 33.70
CA SER A 197 13.72 -14.00 34.23
C SER A 197 15.14 -14.14 33.72
N SER A 198 15.51 -15.31 33.17
CA SER A 198 16.83 -15.56 32.56
C SER A 198 16.91 -15.19 31.07
N LEU A 199 15.80 -14.81 30.43
CA LEU A 199 15.77 -14.47 29.01
C LEU A 199 16.08 -12.98 28.82
N ASP A 200 17.28 -12.62 28.36
CA ASP A 200 17.70 -11.23 28.15
C ASP A 200 18.56 -11.01 26.88
N SER A 201 19.18 -9.84 26.74
CA SER A 201 19.96 -9.49 25.54
C SER A 201 21.39 -10.08 25.53
N SER A 202 21.72 -10.92 26.51
CA SER A 202 22.99 -11.64 26.63
C SER A 202 22.89 -13.06 26.07
N ASP A 203 21.67 -13.57 25.90
CA ASP A 203 21.39 -14.96 25.50
C ASP A 203 22.03 -15.34 24.17
N ILE A 204 21.89 -14.48 23.17
CA ILE A 204 22.21 -14.80 21.77
C ILE A 204 23.30 -13.88 21.24
N ARG A 205 24.33 -14.50 20.64
CA ARG A 205 25.34 -13.81 19.84
C ARG A 205 25.18 -14.17 18.37
N VAL A 206 25.17 -13.17 17.51
CA VAL A 206 25.23 -13.34 16.07
C VAL A 206 26.62 -12.96 15.58
N THR A 207 27.28 -13.86 14.87
CA THR A 207 28.55 -13.60 14.18
C THR A 207 28.37 -13.68 12.68
N GLY A 208 29.22 -13.02 11.91
CA GLY A 208 29.12 -12.99 10.45
C GLY A 208 30.43 -12.61 9.75
N PRO A 209 30.38 -12.38 8.43
CA PRO A 209 31.51 -11.93 7.62
C PRO A 209 32.15 -10.64 8.16
N ASN A 210 33.36 -10.35 7.69
CA ASN A 210 34.09 -9.11 8.00
C ASN A 210 34.26 -8.81 9.51
N GLY A 211 34.29 -9.86 10.34
CA GLY A 211 34.45 -9.72 11.79
C GLY A 211 33.19 -9.29 12.54
N TYR A 212 32.03 -9.32 11.90
CA TYR A 212 30.76 -8.98 12.55
C TYR A 212 30.49 -9.87 13.76
N SER A 213 30.23 -9.26 14.92
CA SER A 213 29.84 -9.95 16.15
C SER A 213 28.99 -9.03 17.02
N GLN A 214 27.73 -9.39 17.25
CA GLN A 214 26.79 -8.60 18.04
C GLN A 214 26.00 -9.51 18.99
N LEU A 215 25.76 -9.04 20.22
CA LEU A 215 24.71 -9.60 21.07
C LEU A 215 23.34 -9.14 20.56
N ALA A 216 22.42 -10.08 20.37
CA ALA A 216 21.11 -9.75 19.86
C ALA A 216 20.25 -9.10 20.96
N THR A 217 19.63 -7.97 20.65
CA THR A 217 18.75 -7.27 21.59
C THR A 217 17.44 -8.04 21.72
N ARG A 218 17.01 -8.33 22.96
CA ARG A 218 15.70 -8.93 23.24
C ARG A 218 14.59 -7.91 23.00
N ASP A 219 13.67 -8.24 22.10
CA ASP A 219 12.53 -7.38 21.76
C ASP A 219 11.27 -7.78 22.55
N ALA A 220 10.81 -9.02 22.39
CA ALA A 220 9.59 -9.53 23.04
C ALA A 220 9.68 -11.02 23.40
N VAL A 221 8.90 -11.46 24.39
CA VAL A 221 8.67 -12.88 24.71
C VAL A 221 7.17 -13.17 24.59
N ASN A 222 6.81 -14.33 24.05
CA ASN A 222 5.41 -14.70 23.80
C ASN A 222 4.57 -14.84 25.08
N ASN A 223 5.19 -15.18 26.22
CA ASN A 223 4.55 -15.27 27.53
C ASN A 223 5.57 -14.89 28.63
N THR A 224 5.19 -13.99 29.53
CA THR A 224 6.05 -13.43 30.58
C THR A 224 6.13 -14.26 31.87
N THR A 225 5.39 -15.37 31.96
CA THR A 225 5.39 -16.29 33.11
C THR A 225 6.28 -17.51 32.85
N ASN A 226 6.83 -18.15 33.88
CA ASN A 226 7.66 -19.37 33.72
C ASN A 226 6.89 -20.53 33.07
N GLY A 227 7.58 -21.35 32.28
CA GLY A 227 7.03 -22.54 31.64
C GLY A 227 7.72 -22.90 30.32
N THR A 228 7.14 -23.82 29.55
CA THR A 228 7.76 -24.39 28.34
C THR A 228 6.71 -24.64 27.27
N PRO A 229 6.94 -24.33 25.98
CA PRO A 229 8.10 -23.57 25.47
C PRO A 229 7.97 -22.05 25.73
N ARG A 230 9.07 -21.32 25.60
CA ARG A 230 9.10 -19.84 25.55
C ARG A 230 9.77 -19.38 24.28
N THR A 231 9.09 -18.53 23.51
CA THR A 231 9.58 -18.01 22.24
C THR A 231 9.89 -16.52 22.40
N VAL A 232 11.13 -16.15 22.07
CA VAL A 232 11.66 -14.80 22.20
C VAL A 232 12.01 -14.25 20.82
N THR A 233 11.60 -13.02 20.56
CA THR A 233 12.02 -12.24 19.38
C THR A 233 13.28 -11.47 19.72
N TYR A 234 14.33 -11.67 18.94
CA TYR A 234 15.59 -10.94 19.02
C TYR A 234 15.81 -10.07 17.79
N ARG A 235 16.63 -9.02 17.94
CA ARG A 235 17.01 -8.09 16.88
C ARG A 235 18.50 -7.84 16.85
N ILE A 236 19.07 -7.73 15.64
CA ILE A 236 20.42 -7.23 15.39
C ILE A 236 20.40 -6.05 14.40
N THR A 237 21.48 -5.30 14.35
CA THR A 237 21.65 -4.15 13.44
C THR A 237 22.63 -4.49 12.33
N PRO A 238 22.33 -4.19 11.06
CA PRO A 238 23.25 -4.45 9.96
C PRO A 238 24.61 -3.75 10.17
N PRO A 239 25.72 -4.33 9.68
CA PRO A 239 26.97 -3.59 9.55
C PRO A 239 26.76 -2.33 8.71
N GLY A 240 27.45 -1.22 9.02
CA GLY A 240 27.36 0.01 8.21
C GLY A 240 26.02 0.75 8.20
N GLY A 241 24.97 0.25 8.87
CA GLY A 241 23.65 0.89 8.97
C GLY A 241 22.61 0.38 7.97
N GLY A 242 22.95 -0.56 7.09
CA GLY A 242 22.00 -1.23 6.19
C GLY A 242 22.59 -2.51 5.61
N TRP A 243 21.77 -3.54 5.41
CA TRP A 243 22.19 -4.77 4.74
C TRP A 243 22.41 -4.50 3.26
N ASP A 244 23.64 -4.65 2.80
CA ASP A 244 24.01 -4.48 1.39
C ASP A 244 24.93 -5.60 0.89
N SER A 245 25.41 -5.48 -0.36
CA SER A 245 26.26 -6.52 -0.96
C SER A 245 27.62 -6.68 -0.29
N ALA A 246 28.10 -5.67 0.45
CA ALA A 246 29.32 -5.77 1.24
C ALA A 246 29.13 -6.62 2.50
N ASP A 247 27.89 -6.81 2.95
CA ASP A 247 27.51 -7.67 4.07
C ASP A 247 27.26 -9.13 3.66
N ASN A 248 27.44 -9.46 2.38
CA ASN A 248 27.16 -10.80 1.88
C ASN A 248 27.99 -11.88 2.59
N GLY A 249 27.30 -12.96 2.96
CA GLY A 249 27.88 -14.16 3.55
C GLY A 249 26.98 -14.79 4.61
N THR A 250 27.53 -15.74 5.35
CA THR A 250 26.78 -16.54 6.33
C THR A 250 26.91 -15.95 7.72
N TYR A 251 25.77 -15.71 8.37
CA TYR A 251 25.65 -15.27 9.75
C TYR A 251 25.23 -16.44 10.62
N THR A 252 25.88 -16.60 11.77
CA THR A 252 25.66 -17.71 12.71
C THR A 252 24.98 -17.19 13.97
N ILE A 253 23.89 -17.84 14.37
CA ILE A 253 23.16 -17.54 15.60
C ILE A 253 23.58 -18.55 16.66
N ALA A 254 24.21 -18.07 17.74
CA ALA A 254 24.73 -18.91 18.81
C ALA A 254 24.14 -18.51 20.17
N LEU A 255 23.60 -19.51 20.87
CA LEU A 255 23.30 -19.43 22.29
C LEU A 255 24.60 -19.33 23.08
N GLN A 256 24.69 -18.33 23.96
CA GLN A 256 25.80 -18.17 24.90
C GLN A 256 25.61 -19.12 26.08
N ALA A 257 26.72 -19.70 26.57
CA ALA A 257 26.67 -20.60 27.72
C ALA A 257 26.18 -19.87 28.98
N ASN A 258 25.38 -20.57 29.78
CA ASN A 258 24.94 -20.10 31.10
C ASN A 258 24.20 -18.76 31.09
N GLN A 259 23.44 -18.48 30.02
CA GLN A 259 22.56 -17.30 29.97
C GLN A 259 21.09 -17.65 30.24
N VAL A 260 20.61 -18.78 29.72
CA VAL A 260 19.23 -19.22 29.90
C VAL A 260 19.19 -20.43 30.84
N ARG A 261 18.27 -20.43 31.81
CA ARG A 261 18.07 -21.55 32.74
C ARG A 261 16.62 -22.02 32.81
N ASP A 262 16.44 -23.25 33.28
CA ASP A 262 15.15 -23.74 33.72
C ASP A 262 14.76 -23.20 35.11
N ILE A 263 13.54 -23.51 35.56
CA ILE A 263 13.04 -23.15 36.89
C ILE A 263 13.74 -23.92 38.05
N ASN A 264 14.50 -24.96 37.73
CA ASN A 264 15.20 -25.82 38.68
C ASN A 264 16.70 -25.47 38.81
N GLY A 265 17.19 -24.48 38.05
CA GLY A 265 18.55 -23.97 38.09
C GLY A 265 19.54 -24.59 37.10
N ASN A 266 19.10 -25.44 36.16
CA ASN A 266 19.97 -25.98 35.12
C ASN A 266 20.17 -24.97 34.00
N TRP A 267 21.44 -24.71 33.66
CA TRP A 267 21.82 -23.73 32.66
C TRP A 267 22.01 -24.35 31.28
N ALA A 268 21.51 -23.68 30.25
CA ALA A 268 21.73 -24.08 28.87
C ALA A 268 23.21 -23.93 28.48
N ALA A 269 23.74 -24.96 27.82
CA ALA A 269 25.08 -24.93 27.25
C ALA A 269 25.12 -24.01 26.01
N ALA A 270 26.32 -23.54 25.64
CA ALA A 270 26.49 -22.84 24.38
C ALA A 270 26.17 -23.78 23.20
N ALA A 271 25.43 -23.27 22.22
CA ALA A 271 25.01 -24.05 21.05
C ALA A 271 24.85 -23.15 19.83
N THR A 272 25.20 -23.66 18.65
CA THR A 272 24.81 -23.02 17.39
C THR A 272 23.36 -23.39 17.08
N LEU A 273 22.49 -22.39 16.99
CA LEU A 273 21.05 -22.59 16.82
C LEU A 273 20.62 -22.57 15.36
N GLY A 274 21.45 -22.00 14.48
CA GLY A 274 21.18 -21.91 13.06
C GLY A 274 22.09 -20.89 12.36
N THR A 275 21.92 -20.79 11.04
CA THR A 275 22.57 -19.76 10.23
C THR A 275 21.55 -19.12 9.30
N PHE A 276 21.78 -17.87 8.93
CA PHE A 276 21.10 -17.23 7.81
C PHE A 276 22.15 -16.67 6.86
N SER A 277 21.79 -16.53 5.58
CA SER A 277 22.66 -15.93 4.58
C SER A 277 22.19 -14.52 4.25
N VAL A 278 23.16 -13.63 4.06
CA VAL A 278 22.99 -12.36 3.37
C VAL A 278 23.56 -12.56 1.97
N ASN A 279 22.70 -12.40 0.97
CA ASN A 279 23.03 -12.51 -0.44
C ASN A 279 22.30 -11.42 -1.22
N VAL A 280 22.70 -10.18 -0.95
CA VAL A 280 22.26 -8.98 -1.65
C VAL A 280 23.08 -8.84 -2.94
N PRO A 281 22.43 -8.81 -4.12
CA PRO A 281 23.15 -8.66 -5.39
C PRO A 281 24.03 -7.39 -5.43
N THR A 282 25.25 -7.50 -5.97
CA THR A 282 26.10 -6.34 -6.25
C THR A 282 25.49 -5.55 -7.40
N VAL A 283 25.07 -4.32 -7.13
CA VAL A 283 24.42 -3.47 -8.13
C VAL A 283 25.46 -2.92 -9.09
N THR A 284 25.50 -3.43 -10.32
CA THR A 284 26.28 -2.79 -11.40
C THR A 284 25.46 -1.62 -11.95
N PRO A 285 25.98 -0.39 -11.99
CA PRO A 285 25.23 0.75 -12.51
C PRO A 285 24.68 0.47 -13.90
N GLY A 286 23.38 0.67 -14.05
CA GLY A 286 22.70 0.54 -15.34
C GLY A 286 23.20 1.58 -16.35
N ARG A 287 22.89 1.36 -17.64
CA ARG A 287 23.21 2.34 -18.70
C ARG A 287 22.50 3.69 -18.48
N PHE A 288 21.33 3.66 -17.84
CA PHE A 288 20.53 4.84 -17.53
C PHE A 288 20.25 4.90 -16.03
N ASN A 289 19.94 6.10 -15.54
CA ASN A 289 19.55 6.33 -14.16
C ASN A 289 18.09 5.91 -13.92
N TYR A 290 17.86 4.65 -13.53
CA TYR A 290 16.51 4.13 -13.33
C TYR A 290 15.78 4.78 -12.15
N GLY A 291 16.49 5.24 -11.11
CA GLY A 291 15.87 5.95 -9.98
C GLY A 291 15.34 7.34 -10.37
N GLU A 292 16.05 8.09 -11.21
CA GLU A 292 15.54 9.34 -11.77
C GLU A 292 14.36 9.10 -12.72
N ALA A 293 14.44 8.09 -13.59
CA ALA A 293 13.32 7.73 -14.46
C ALA A 293 12.09 7.35 -13.62
N LEU A 294 12.25 6.54 -12.57
CA LEU A 294 11.17 6.15 -11.66
C LEU A 294 10.52 7.38 -10.99
N GLN A 295 11.34 8.28 -10.44
CA GLN A 295 10.88 9.53 -9.82
C GLN A 295 10.02 10.36 -10.79
N LYS A 296 10.45 10.47 -12.05
CA LYS A 296 9.71 11.20 -13.09
C LYS A 296 8.45 10.46 -13.53
N SER A 297 8.48 9.13 -13.68
CA SER A 297 7.30 8.33 -14.06
C SER A 297 6.16 8.48 -13.04
N ILE A 298 6.51 8.58 -11.74
CA ILE A 298 5.52 8.81 -10.68
C ILE A 298 5.01 10.26 -10.73
N TYR A 299 5.87 11.24 -10.97
CA TYR A 299 5.46 12.64 -11.14
C TYR A 299 4.46 12.86 -12.29
N PHE A 300 4.54 12.06 -13.36
CA PHE A 300 3.56 12.12 -14.44
C PHE A 300 2.13 11.92 -13.94
N TYR A 301 1.89 11.01 -12.98
CA TYR A 301 0.55 10.81 -12.41
C TYR A 301 0.05 12.02 -11.62
N ASP A 302 0.92 12.73 -10.88
CA ASP A 302 0.55 14.02 -10.26
C ASP A 302 0.04 15.00 -11.33
N ALA A 303 0.69 15.04 -12.50
CA ALA A 303 0.33 15.91 -13.61
C ALA A 303 -0.95 15.50 -14.34
N GLN A 304 -1.46 14.27 -14.14
CA GLN A 304 -2.73 13.78 -14.69
C GLN A 304 -3.92 13.97 -13.73
N ARG A 305 -3.71 14.39 -12.47
CA ARG A 305 -4.81 14.47 -11.48
C ARG A 305 -5.93 15.41 -11.92
N SER A 306 -7.18 15.00 -11.80
CA SER A 306 -8.38 15.81 -12.00
C SER A 306 -9.05 16.10 -10.65
N GLY A 307 -9.83 17.18 -10.52
CA GLY A 307 -10.51 17.54 -9.28
C GLY A 307 -9.75 18.58 -8.47
N ARG A 308 -10.05 18.64 -7.16
CA ARG A 308 -9.37 19.55 -6.22
C ARG A 308 -8.01 19.00 -5.83
N LEU A 309 -6.94 19.66 -6.24
CA LEU A 309 -5.59 19.20 -5.98
C LEU A 309 -5.21 19.37 -4.49
N PRO A 310 -4.37 18.49 -3.94
CA PRO A 310 -3.95 18.61 -2.56
C PRO A 310 -3.00 19.81 -2.37
N SER A 311 -2.93 20.35 -1.15
CA SER A 311 -2.08 21.52 -0.83
C SER A 311 -0.58 21.29 -1.04
N ASN A 312 -0.14 20.03 -1.06
CA ASN A 312 1.22 19.61 -1.36
C ASN A 312 1.42 19.20 -2.84
N ASN A 313 0.55 19.66 -3.75
CA ASN A 313 0.73 19.46 -5.19
C ASN A 313 2.14 19.89 -5.64
N ARG A 314 2.83 19.00 -6.35
CA ARG A 314 4.19 19.25 -6.87
C ARG A 314 4.21 19.94 -8.23
N VAL A 315 3.10 19.89 -8.96
CA VAL A 315 3.03 20.36 -10.35
C VAL A 315 2.55 21.80 -10.37
N GLU A 316 3.48 22.76 -10.39
CA GLU A 316 3.15 24.18 -10.21
C GLU A 316 2.27 24.79 -11.32
N TRP A 317 2.18 24.13 -12.47
CA TRP A 317 1.33 24.52 -13.59
C TRP A 317 -0.03 23.82 -13.62
N ARG A 318 -0.30 22.92 -12.67
CA ARG A 318 -1.61 22.29 -12.48
C ARG A 318 -2.38 22.97 -11.34
N GLY A 319 -3.65 23.24 -11.58
CA GLY A 319 -4.60 23.76 -10.60
C GLY A 319 -5.84 22.87 -10.44
N ASP A 320 -6.73 23.28 -9.56
CA ASP A 320 -8.06 22.67 -9.42
C ASP A 320 -8.77 22.65 -10.78
N SER A 321 -9.28 21.50 -11.18
CA SER A 321 -9.99 21.31 -12.45
C SER A 321 -11.20 20.40 -12.29
N ALA A 322 -12.12 20.42 -13.27
CA ALA A 322 -13.21 19.45 -13.32
C ALA A 322 -14.06 19.33 -12.02
N LEU A 323 -14.24 20.45 -11.30
CA LEU A 323 -14.88 20.47 -9.97
C LEU A 323 -16.41 20.22 -9.97
N LEU A 324 -17.04 20.11 -11.14
CA LEU A 324 -18.48 19.86 -11.32
C LEU A 324 -18.75 18.44 -11.84
N ASP A 325 -17.74 17.59 -11.93
CA ASP A 325 -17.88 16.22 -12.43
C ASP A 325 -18.88 15.42 -11.58
N GLY A 326 -19.90 14.86 -12.23
CA GLY A 326 -21.00 14.14 -11.61
C GLY A 326 -22.22 14.99 -11.23
N SER A 327 -22.16 16.32 -11.36
CA SER A 327 -23.29 17.20 -11.05
C SER A 327 -24.52 16.95 -11.94
N ASP A 328 -24.32 16.48 -13.16
CA ASP A 328 -25.36 16.10 -14.12
C ASP A 328 -26.22 14.93 -13.64
N VAL A 329 -25.67 14.10 -12.75
CA VAL A 329 -26.31 12.90 -12.18
C VAL A 329 -26.46 12.98 -10.65
N GLY A 330 -26.19 14.14 -10.05
CA GLY A 330 -26.31 14.36 -8.60
C GLY A 330 -25.31 13.56 -7.76
N ARG A 331 -24.10 13.30 -8.29
CA ARG A 331 -23.02 12.58 -7.61
C ARG A 331 -21.75 13.42 -7.55
N ASP A 332 -20.89 13.19 -6.56
CA ASP A 332 -19.52 13.69 -6.58
C ASP A 332 -18.65 12.68 -7.33
N LEU A 333 -18.30 13.00 -8.57
CA LEU A 333 -17.34 12.24 -9.36
C LEU A 333 -16.04 13.01 -9.58
N THR A 334 -15.72 14.00 -8.73
CA THR A 334 -14.43 14.71 -8.76
C THR A 334 -13.28 13.82 -8.28
N GLY A 335 -12.06 14.11 -8.73
CA GLY A 335 -10.89 13.24 -8.51
C GLY A 335 -10.54 12.43 -9.75
N GLY A 336 -9.67 11.43 -9.56
CA GLY A 336 -9.21 10.52 -10.62
C GLY A 336 -8.16 11.16 -11.52
N PHE A 337 -7.77 10.44 -12.56
CA PHE A 337 -6.80 10.92 -13.54
C PHE A 337 -7.50 11.24 -14.87
N TYR A 338 -7.04 12.30 -15.54
CA TYR A 338 -7.23 12.40 -16.98
C TYR A 338 -6.45 11.28 -17.66
N ASP A 339 -7.04 10.72 -18.72
CA ASP A 339 -6.56 9.52 -19.36
C ASP A 339 -5.22 9.73 -20.08
N ALA A 340 -5.20 10.71 -20.99
CA ALA A 340 -4.13 10.91 -21.94
C ALA A 340 -3.76 12.39 -22.05
N GLY A 341 -3.56 12.89 -23.28
CA GLY A 341 -3.47 14.32 -23.57
C GLY A 341 -4.79 15.09 -23.48
N ASP A 342 -5.91 14.36 -23.40
CA ASP A 342 -7.27 14.86 -23.27
C ASP A 342 -7.62 15.14 -21.80
N ARG A 343 -8.90 15.46 -21.54
CA ARG A 343 -9.39 15.68 -20.17
C ARG A 343 -10.58 14.79 -19.82
N ILE A 344 -10.66 13.62 -20.44
CA ILE A 344 -11.69 12.61 -20.14
C ILE A 344 -11.16 11.68 -19.05
N LYS A 345 -12.06 11.23 -18.18
CA LYS A 345 -11.73 10.20 -17.19
C LYS A 345 -12.38 8.91 -17.63
N PHE A 346 -11.56 7.93 -18.03
CA PHE A 346 -12.00 6.57 -18.25
C PHE A 346 -11.68 5.73 -17.03
N SER A 347 -12.70 5.23 -16.34
CA SER A 347 -12.51 4.35 -15.18
C SER A 347 -11.71 3.09 -15.57
N ARG A 348 -11.71 2.68 -16.85
CA ARG A 348 -10.95 1.52 -17.36
C ARG A 348 -9.45 1.70 -17.23
N THR A 349 -8.92 2.78 -17.78
CA THR A 349 -7.47 3.07 -17.72
C THR A 349 -7.04 3.49 -16.32
N ILE A 350 -7.90 4.16 -15.55
CA ILE A 350 -7.64 4.45 -14.13
C ILE A 350 -7.53 3.16 -13.33
N ALA A 351 -8.47 2.22 -13.49
CA ALA A 351 -8.44 0.93 -12.80
C ALA A 351 -7.24 0.07 -13.22
N TYR A 352 -6.96 -0.03 -14.52
CA TYR A 352 -5.76 -0.72 -15.01
C TYR A 352 -4.48 -0.13 -14.41
N SER A 353 -4.32 1.19 -14.48
CA SER A 353 -3.12 1.87 -13.97
C SER A 353 -2.98 1.64 -12.47
N ALA A 354 -4.05 1.77 -11.68
CA ALA A 354 -4.03 1.52 -10.25
C ALA A 354 -3.63 0.07 -9.91
N ALA A 355 -4.15 -0.91 -10.65
CA ALA A 355 -3.79 -2.32 -10.46
C ALA A 355 -2.31 -2.58 -10.81
N MET A 356 -1.80 -2.02 -11.91
CA MET A 356 -0.41 -2.18 -12.34
C MET A 356 0.57 -1.45 -11.43
N LEU A 357 0.26 -0.24 -10.96
CA LEU A 357 1.05 0.49 -9.97
C LEU A 357 1.10 -0.25 -8.63
N SER A 358 -0.05 -0.80 -8.20
CA SER A 358 -0.12 -1.65 -7.01
C SER A 358 0.69 -2.93 -7.18
N TRP A 359 0.63 -3.56 -8.36
CA TRP A 359 1.45 -4.74 -8.67
C TRP A 359 2.94 -4.39 -8.63
N GLY A 360 3.36 -3.29 -9.28
CA GLY A 360 4.74 -2.80 -9.24
C GLY A 360 5.25 -2.55 -7.82
N TRP A 361 4.42 -1.99 -6.93
CA TRP A 361 4.74 -1.88 -5.50
C TRP A 361 4.98 -3.25 -4.86
N LEU A 362 4.05 -4.19 -5.07
CA LEU A 362 4.08 -5.50 -4.41
C LEU A 362 5.27 -6.36 -4.86
N GLU A 363 5.73 -6.20 -6.11
CA GLU A 363 6.92 -6.88 -6.61
C GLU A 363 8.23 -6.31 -6.03
N THR A 364 8.28 -5.00 -5.77
CA THR A 364 9.56 -4.34 -5.44
C THR A 364 9.39 -3.13 -4.52
N PRO A 365 8.88 -3.32 -3.28
CA PRO A 365 8.58 -2.22 -2.37
C PRO A 365 9.85 -1.46 -1.93
N THR A 366 10.99 -2.14 -1.83
CA THR A 366 12.27 -1.57 -1.43
C THR A 366 12.78 -0.52 -2.41
N ALA A 367 12.51 -0.66 -3.72
CA ALA A 367 12.88 0.34 -4.72
C ALA A 367 12.23 1.70 -4.46
N TYR A 368 10.92 1.70 -4.18
CA TYR A 368 10.18 2.93 -3.88
C TYR A 368 10.64 3.56 -2.57
N GLN A 369 10.97 2.73 -1.57
CA GLN A 369 11.44 3.19 -0.26
C GLN A 369 12.82 3.85 -0.36
N THR A 370 13.77 3.19 -1.01
CA THR A 370 15.16 3.65 -1.15
C THR A 370 15.29 4.86 -2.08
N THR A 371 14.47 4.95 -3.12
CA THR A 371 14.39 6.15 -3.98
C THR A 371 13.58 7.30 -3.36
N GLY A 372 12.98 7.11 -2.18
CA GLY A 372 12.14 8.12 -1.55
C GLY A 372 10.84 8.41 -2.31
N GLN A 373 10.40 7.49 -3.16
CA GLN A 373 9.20 7.64 -3.98
C GLN A 373 7.94 7.02 -3.37
N SER A 374 8.06 6.35 -2.21
CA SER A 374 6.93 5.63 -1.60
C SER A 374 5.70 6.50 -1.35
N SER A 375 5.86 7.67 -0.75
CA SER A 375 4.71 8.55 -0.44
C SER A 375 3.99 9.05 -1.69
N PHE A 376 4.75 9.33 -2.77
CA PHE A 376 4.19 9.78 -4.04
C PHE A 376 3.42 8.66 -4.73
N LEU A 377 4.00 7.47 -4.86
CA LEU A 377 3.29 6.34 -5.48
C LEU A 377 2.05 5.93 -4.67
N LEU A 378 2.14 5.88 -3.34
CA LEU A 378 0.98 5.59 -2.49
C LEU A 378 -0.12 6.65 -2.65
N SER A 379 0.26 7.93 -2.79
CA SER A 379 -0.67 9.02 -3.09
C SER A 379 -1.36 8.83 -4.45
N ASP A 380 -0.63 8.39 -5.48
CA ASP A 380 -1.22 8.15 -6.81
C ASP A 380 -2.15 6.93 -6.85
N ILE A 381 -1.78 5.84 -6.19
CA ILE A 381 -2.66 4.67 -6.02
C ILE A 381 -3.92 5.10 -5.27
N GLN A 382 -3.76 5.84 -4.16
CA GLN A 382 -4.91 6.33 -3.39
C GLN A 382 -5.81 7.24 -4.23
N TRP A 383 -5.22 8.14 -5.03
CA TRP A 383 -5.96 9.08 -5.87
C TRP A 383 -6.86 8.35 -6.88
N ALA A 384 -6.35 7.30 -7.52
CA ALA A 384 -7.15 6.45 -8.39
C ALA A 384 -8.23 5.69 -7.62
N THR A 385 -7.89 5.05 -6.50
CA THR A 385 -8.86 4.24 -5.75
C THR A 385 -9.96 5.07 -5.10
N ASP A 386 -9.66 6.28 -4.62
CA ASP A 386 -10.66 7.22 -4.11
C ASP A 386 -11.68 7.59 -5.18
N TYR A 387 -11.24 7.80 -6.43
CA TYR A 387 -12.16 8.01 -7.55
C TYR A 387 -13.01 6.78 -7.87
N LEU A 388 -12.41 5.58 -7.92
CA LEU A 388 -13.16 4.34 -8.18
C LEU A 388 -14.21 4.06 -7.09
N LEU A 389 -13.90 4.39 -5.83
CA LEU A 389 -14.85 4.33 -4.72
C LEU A 389 -16.02 5.29 -4.90
N LYS A 390 -15.76 6.53 -5.33
CA LYS A 390 -16.82 7.50 -5.66
C LYS A 390 -17.67 7.06 -6.85
N ALA A 391 -17.03 6.48 -7.86
CA ALA A 391 -17.69 5.98 -9.06
C ALA A 391 -18.60 4.78 -8.76
N PHE A 392 -18.32 3.99 -7.72
CA PHE A 392 -19.17 2.87 -7.30
C PHE A 392 -20.30 3.31 -6.37
N THR A 393 -21.29 3.97 -6.95
CA THR A 393 -22.33 4.73 -6.24
C THR A 393 -23.42 3.87 -5.61
N ASN A 394 -23.62 2.63 -6.05
CA ASN A 394 -24.46 1.65 -5.36
C ASN A 394 -23.77 0.28 -5.35
N ASP A 395 -23.41 -0.20 -4.16
CA ASP A 395 -22.79 -1.50 -3.92
C ASP A 395 -23.73 -2.51 -3.24
N THR A 396 -25.03 -2.22 -3.23
CA THR A 396 -26.04 -3.16 -2.72
C THR A 396 -26.17 -4.34 -3.67
N PRO A 397 -26.04 -5.60 -3.20
CA PRO A 397 -26.20 -6.78 -4.04
C PRO A 397 -27.51 -6.76 -4.82
N GLY A 398 -27.40 -6.94 -6.15
CA GLY A 398 -28.53 -6.90 -7.07
C GLY A 398 -29.03 -5.50 -7.45
N GLN A 399 -28.34 -4.43 -7.03
CA GLN A 399 -28.69 -3.04 -7.38
C GLN A 399 -27.45 -2.22 -7.79
N TYR A 400 -26.41 -2.90 -8.28
CA TYR A 400 -25.12 -2.29 -8.56
C TYR A 400 -25.20 -1.12 -9.55
N GLU A 401 -24.46 -0.04 -9.26
CA GLU A 401 -24.28 1.13 -10.12
C GLU A 401 -22.82 1.59 -10.07
N PHE A 402 -22.15 1.65 -11.22
CA PHE A 402 -20.73 2.05 -11.33
C PHE A 402 -20.52 3.01 -12.50
N TYR A 403 -19.90 4.16 -12.25
CA TYR A 403 -19.58 5.16 -13.29
C TYR A 403 -18.28 4.84 -14.02
N THR A 404 -18.36 4.75 -15.33
CA THR A 404 -17.29 4.25 -16.21
C THR A 404 -16.56 5.38 -16.93
N GLN A 405 -17.19 6.54 -17.09
CA GLN A 405 -16.63 7.66 -17.83
C GLN A 405 -17.20 9.00 -17.35
N VAL A 406 -16.35 10.04 -17.31
CA VAL A 406 -16.79 11.44 -17.18
C VAL A 406 -16.09 12.30 -18.22
N GLY A 407 -16.87 12.98 -19.06
CA GLY A 407 -16.38 13.72 -20.23
C GLY A 407 -17.00 13.18 -21.52
N SER A 408 -17.27 14.06 -22.49
CA SER A 408 -17.85 13.67 -23.77
C SER A 408 -16.79 13.49 -24.86
N MET A 409 -17.06 12.54 -25.76
CA MET A 409 -16.38 12.40 -27.03
C MET A 409 -17.39 12.53 -28.16
N GLY A 410 -17.01 13.27 -29.19
CA GLY A 410 -17.86 13.49 -30.34
C GLY A 410 -17.34 14.63 -31.22
N SER A 411 -18.19 15.08 -32.13
CA SER A 411 -17.95 16.18 -33.06
C SER A 411 -18.68 17.47 -32.67
N GLY A 412 -19.40 17.46 -31.55
CA GLY A 412 -20.08 18.63 -31.01
C GLY A 412 -19.08 19.66 -30.52
N ARG A 413 -19.41 20.95 -30.69
CA ARG A 413 -18.51 22.04 -30.33
C ARG A 413 -18.09 22.06 -28.84
N ARG A 414 -18.89 21.48 -27.96
CA ARG A 414 -18.61 21.37 -26.52
C ARG A 414 -18.03 20.00 -26.13
N ASP A 415 -17.59 19.18 -27.09
CA ASP A 415 -16.91 17.92 -26.79
C ASP A 415 -15.44 18.14 -26.39
N ASP A 416 -14.89 17.24 -25.57
CA ASP A 416 -13.55 17.39 -24.99
C ASP A 416 -12.47 17.52 -26.07
N HIS A 417 -12.46 16.58 -27.03
CA HIS A 417 -11.48 16.52 -28.11
C HIS A 417 -11.64 17.65 -29.15
N GLN A 418 -12.77 18.37 -29.15
CA GLN A 418 -12.95 19.56 -29.99
C GLN A 418 -12.37 20.84 -29.33
N ASN A 419 -11.98 20.76 -28.05
CA ASN A 419 -11.55 21.90 -27.26
C ASN A 419 -10.16 21.68 -26.67
N TRP A 420 -9.15 22.15 -27.40
CA TRP A 420 -7.76 22.03 -26.99
C TRP A 420 -7.34 23.15 -26.02
N VAL A 421 -7.70 23.00 -24.73
CA VAL A 421 -7.44 24.02 -23.70
C VAL A 421 -6.95 23.39 -22.37
N PRO A 422 -6.34 24.15 -21.44
CA PRO A 422 -5.90 23.62 -20.13
C PRO A 422 -7.05 23.07 -19.29
N ALA A 423 -6.80 22.03 -18.49
CA ALA A 423 -7.79 21.38 -17.63
C ALA A 423 -8.57 22.33 -16.70
N GLU A 424 -7.90 23.35 -16.16
CA GLU A 424 -8.42 24.27 -15.16
C GLU A 424 -9.59 25.13 -15.67
N VAL A 425 -9.72 25.29 -17.00
CA VAL A 425 -10.76 26.11 -17.64
C VAL A 425 -11.79 25.27 -18.41
N ILE A 426 -11.80 23.95 -18.21
CA ILE A 426 -12.58 23.02 -19.02
C ILE A 426 -14.10 23.28 -19.04
N HIS A 427 -14.68 23.63 -17.90
CA HIS A 427 -16.12 23.83 -17.76
C HIS A 427 -16.64 25.03 -18.57
N GLU A 428 -15.76 25.95 -18.95
CA GLU A 428 -16.15 27.10 -19.77
C GLU A 428 -16.40 26.69 -21.24
N VAL A 429 -15.80 25.59 -21.70
CA VAL A 429 -15.80 25.21 -23.12
C VAL A 429 -16.37 23.82 -23.40
N THR A 430 -16.33 22.90 -22.45
CA THR A 430 -16.65 21.49 -22.65
C THR A 430 -17.79 21.03 -21.74
N ASP A 431 -18.67 20.17 -22.26
CA ASP A 431 -19.66 19.43 -21.48
C ASP A 431 -19.05 18.14 -20.94
N ARG A 432 -19.37 17.79 -19.69
CA ARG A 432 -18.72 16.67 -18.98
C ARG A 432 -19.74 15.65 -18.46
N PRO A 433 -20.48 14.96 -19.35
CA PRO A 433 -21.48 13.98 -18.98
C PRO A 433 -20.88 12.77 -18.25
N SER A 434 -21.65 12.20 -17.33
CA SER A 434 -21.28 11.04 -16.51
C SER A 434 -21.97 9.76 -17.02
N TYR A 435 -21.19 8.78 -17.47
CA TYR A 435 -21.69 7.50 -17.98
C TYR A 435 -21.53 6.40 -16.94
N LYS A 436 -22.47 5.45 -16.91
CA LYS A 436 -22.51 4.38 -15.92
C LYS A 436 -22.92 3.03 -16.48
N ILE A 437 -22.61 1.98 -15.72
CA ILE A 437 -23.14 0.63 -15.88
C ILE A 437 -23.99 0.25 -14.67
N ASN A 438 -24.91 -0.68 -14.87
CA ASN A 438 -25.72 -1.27 -13.81
C ASN A 438 -26.11 -2.71 -14.17
N ILE A 439 -26.94 -3.36 -13.36
CA ILE A 439 -27.34 -4.75 -13.61
C ILE A 439 -28.16 -4.95 -14.90
N GLN A 440 -28.78 -3.90 -15.47
CA GLN A 440 -29.50 -3.99 -16.75
C GLN A 440 -28.59 -3.72 -17.96
N THR A 441 -27.55 -2.91 -17.80
CA THR A 441 -26.51 -2.67 -18.80
C THR A 441 -25.15 -2.94 -18.16
N PRO A 442 -24.78 -4.21 -17.96
CA PRO A 442 -23.54 -4.56 -17.29
C PRO A 442 -22.34 -4.50 -18.24
N ASP A 443 -21.17 -4.25 -17.66
CA ASP A 443 -19.86 -4.43 -18.29
C ASP A 443 -18.92 -5.10 -17.28
N SER A 444 -18.71 -6.41 -17.48
CA SER A 444 -17.91 -7.26 -16.63
C SER A 444 -16.43 -6.94 -16.69
N ALA A 445 -15.93 -6.45 -17.83
CA ALA A 445 -14.52 -6.14 -18.00
C ALA A 445 -14.15 -4.96 -17.09
N ILE A 446 -14.84 -3.81 -17.23
CA ILE A 446 -14.54 -2.66 -16.37
C ILE A 446 -14.83 -2.93 -14.89
N ALA A 447 -15.92 -3.61 -14.55
CA ALA A 447 -16.22 -3.94 -13.16
C ALA A 447 -15.18 -4.91 -12.55
N GLY A 448 -14.73 -5.92 -13.30
CA GLY A 448 -13.67 -6.85 -12.91
C GLY A 448 -12.31 -6.16 -12.77
N GLN A 449 -11.99 -5.24 -13.68
CA GLN A 449 -10.77 -4.45 -13.64
C GLN A 449 -10.75 -3.51 -12.42
N ALA A 450 -11.87 -2.84 -12.11
CA ALA A 450 -12.00 -2.02 -10.92
C ALA A 450 -11.90 -2.87 -9.64
N ALA A 451 -12.47 -4.08 -9.63
CA ALA A 451 -12.29 -5.01 -8.52
C ALA A 451 -10.81 -5.38 -8.31
N ALA A 452 -10.07 -5.69 -9.38
CA ALA A 452 -8.64 -5.97 -9.32
C ALA A 452 -7.82 -4.78 -8.78
N ALA A 453 -8.15 -3.56 -9.23
CA ALA A 453 -7.52 -2.33 -8.75
C ALA A 453 -7.69 -2.14 -7.24
N LEU A 454 -8.93 -2.24 -6.74
CA LEU A 454 -9.21 -2.08 -5.31
C LEU A 454 -8.62 -3.24 -4.49
N ALA A 455 -8.67 -4.48 -4.99
CA ALA A 455 -8.11 -5.65 -4.30
C ALA A 455 -6.58 -5.56 -4.17
N SER A 456 -5.86 -5.27 -5.26
CA SER A 456 -4.40 -5.10 -5.24
C SER A 456 -3.96 -3.94 -4.34
N ALA A 457 -4.60 -2.77 -4.46
CA ALA A 457 -4.33 -1.62 -3.61
C ALA A 457 -4.61 -1.91 -2.12
N SER A 458 -5.61 -2.74 -1.79
CA SER A 458 -5.88 -3.14 -0.41
C SER A 458 -4.68 -3.84 0.25
N ILE A 459 -3.91 -4.61 -0.52
CA ILE A 459 -2.70 -5.27 -0.02
C ILE A 459 -1.62 -4.22 0.26
N VAL A 460 -1.41 -3.31 -0.70
CA VAL A 460 -0.44 -2.22 -0.59
C VAL A 460 -0.71 -1.38 0.67
N PHE A 461 -1.93 -0.90 0.86
CA PHE A 461 -2.25 -0.06 2.03
C PHE A 461 -2.21 -0.83 3.34
N ARG A 462 -2.51 -2.13 3.35
CA ARG A 462 -2.34 -2.98 4.53
C ARG A 462 -0.87 -3.12 4.93
N GLN A 463 0.03 -3.36 3.96
CA GLN A 463 1.47 -3.45 4.19
C GLN A 463 2.07 -2.12 4.68
N ASN A 464 1.44 -1.00 4.35
CA ASN A 464 1.87 0.34 4.73
C ASN A 464 1.06 0.94 5.90
N GLY A 465 0.46 0.09 6.75
CA GLY A 465 -0.13 0.49 8.02
C GLY A 465 -1.52 1.14 7.96
N ASN A 466 -2.16 1.22 6.78
CA ASN A 466 -3.52 1.75 6.62
C ASN A 466 -4.55 0.62 6.46
N ALA A 467 -4.73 -0.18 7.51
CA ALA A 467 -5.63 -1.33 7.51
C ALA A 467 -7.11 -0.94 7.32
N THR A 468 -7.53 0.24 7.80
CA THR A 468 -8.91 0.73 7.67
C THR A 468 -9.26 0.99 6.21
N TYR A 469 -8.43 1.76 5.50
CA TYR A 469 -8.64 2.01 4.08
C TYR A 469 -8.54 0.72 3.26
N ALA A 470 -7.56 -0.13 3.57
CA ALA A 470 -7.43 -1.44 2.95
C ALA A 470 -8.70 -2.32 3.11
N ASN A 471 -9.34 -2.31 4.28
CA ASN A 471 -10.59 -3.04 4.49
C ASN A 471 -11.74 -2.47 3.65
N THR A 472 -11.84 -1.15 3.53
CA THR A 472 -12.82 -0.48 2.66
C THR A 472 -12.61 -0.88 1.21
N LEU A 473 -11.37 -0.81 0.71
CA LEU A 473 -11.02 -1.19 -0.65
C LEU A 473 -11.37 -2.64 -0.95
N LEU A 474 -10.97 -3.57 -0.08
CA LEU A 474 -11.23 -4.99 -0.29
C LEU A 474 -12.73 -5.31 -0.28
N SER A 475 -13.50 -4.74 0.65
CA SER A 475 -14.96 -4.93 0.69
C SER A 475 -15.63 -4.47 -0.62
N LYS A 476 -15.22 -3.32 -1.14
CA LYS A 476 -15.75 -2.77 -2.41
C LYS A 476 -15.27 -3.58 -3.61
N ALA A 477 -14.05 -4.10 -3.58
CA ALA A 477 -13.54 -5.03 -4.59
C ALA A 477 -14.41 -6.31 -4.69
N GLU A 478 -14.79 -6.89 -3.55
CA GLU A 478 -15.65 -8.08 -3.51
C GLU A 478 -17.02 -7.80 -4.14
N ARG A 479 -17.60 -6.63 -3.87
CA ARG A 479 -18.88 -6.19 -4.44
C ARG A 479 -18.81 -5.90 -5.95
N LEU A 480 -17.75 -5.25 -6.42
CA LEU A 480 -17.52 -5.04 -7.85
C LEU A 480 -17.29 -6.35 -8.60
N PHE A 481 -16.58 -7.30 -7.99
CA PHE A 481 -16.36 -8.61 -8.59
C PHE A 481 -17.65 -9.45 -8.63
N ASP A 482 -18.48 -9.40 -7.58
CA ASP A 482 -19.81 -9.99 -7.60
C ASP A 482 -20.67 -9.39 -8.71
N PHE A 483 -20.66 -8.06 -8.87
CA PHE A 483 -21.33 -7.40 -9.99
C PHE A 483 -20.82 -7.93 -11.34
N ALA A 484 -19.50 -7.92 -11.56
CA ALA A 484 -18.87 -8.33 -12.80
C ALA A 484 -19.15 -9.80 -13.18
N ASN A 485 -19.07 -10.71 -12.19
CA ASN A 485 -19.15 -12.15 -12.44
C ASN A 485 -20.61 -12.63 -12.55
N THR A 486 -21.52 -12.02 -11.79
CA THR A 486 -22.95 -12.38 -11.77
C THR A 486 -23.70 -11.78 -12.96
N TYR A 487 -23.43 -10.53 -13.32
CA TYR A 487 -24.12 -9.82 -14.41
C TYR A 487 -23.17 -9.64 -15.59
N ARG A 488 -23.20 -10.59 -16.53
CA ARG A 488 -22.24 -10.63 -17.63
C ARG A 488 -22.64 -9.77 -18.83
N GLY A 489 -21.75 -8.86 -19.22
CA GLY A 489 -21.85 -7.99 -20.38
C GLY A 489 -20.54 -7.29 -20.65
N MET A 490 -20.42 -6.53 -21.75
CA MET A 490 -19.24 -5.72 -22.05
C MET A 490 -19.58 -4.63 -23.07
N ASN A 491 -18.74 -3.60 -23.14
CA ASN A 491 -18.75 -2.55 -24.17
C ASN A 491 -20.07 -1.78 -24.27
N ALA A 492 -20.76 -1.62 -23.15
CA ALA A 492 -22.00 -0.87 -23.09
C ALA A 492 -22.12 -0.12 -21.77
N GLN A 493 -22.57 1.13 -21.86
CA GLN A 493 -22.82 2.01 -20.73
C GLN A 493 -24.12 2.79 -20.97
N ILE A 494 -24.54 3.56 -19.97
CA ILE A 494 -25.75 4.39 -19.98
C ILE A 494 -25.30 5.84 -19.91
N ALA A 495 -25.68 6.62 -20.91
CA ALA A 495 -25.47 8.07 -20.94
C ALA A 495 -26.42 8.79 -19.96
N PRO A 496 -26.18 10.07 -19.60
CA PRO A 496 -27.02 10.80 -18.64
C PRO A 496 -28.50 10.90 -19.03
N ASN A 497 -28.80 10.89 -20.34
CA ASN A 497 -30.17 10.90 -20.87
C ASN A 497 -30.88 9.53 -20.79
N GLY A 498 -30.22 8.50 -20.26
CA GLY A 498 -30.74 7.13 -20.16
C GLY A 498 -30.54 6.26 -21.40
N SER A 499 -29.97 6.78 -22.49
CA SER A 499 -29.70 5.97 -23.69
C SER A 499 -28.51 5.04 -23.49
N ARG A 500 -28.58 3.85 -24.09
CA ARG A 500 -27.45 2.94 -24.19
C ARG A 500 -26.38 3.54 -25.10
N ASP A 501 -25.14 3.56 -24.62
CA ASP A 501 -23.96 4.05 -25.33
C ASP A 501 -22.93 2.92 -25.47
N THR A 502 -22.36 2.81 -26.67
CA THR A 502 -21.31 1.83 -27.01
C THR A 502 -20.14 2.51 -27.73
N SER A 503 -20.02 3.84 -27.60
CA SER A 503 -19.08 4.66 -28.37
C SER A 503 -17.72 4.87 -27.69
N SER A 504 -17.54 4.33 -26.48
CA SER A 504 -16.24 4.36 -25.79
C SER A 504 -15.13 3.80 -26.70
N PRO A 505 -13.97 4.48 -26.82
CA PRO A 505 -12.82 4.03 -27.60
C PRO A 505 -12.09 2.86 -26.89
N TYR A 506 -12.32 2.71 -25.60
CA TYR A 506 -11.76 1.66 -24.76
C TYR A 506 -12.69 0.44 -24.74
N GLN A 507 -12.70 -0.29 -25.86
CA GLN A 507 -13.48 -1.52 -26.03
C GLN A 507 -12.67 -2.77 -25.70
N ASP A 508 -13.26 -3.71 -24.97
CA ASP A 508 -12.65 -5.00 -24.71
C ASP A 508 -13.06 -6.04 -25.75
N VAL A 509 -12.19 -7.02 -25.94
CA VAL A 509 -12.44 -8.17 -26.82
C VAL A 509 -12.90 -9.40 -26.04
N SER A 510 -12.75 -9.37 -24.71
CA SER A 510 -13.17 -10.37 -23.75
C SER A 510 -13.39 -9.68 -22.40
N PHE A 511 -14.14 -10.30 -21.49
CA PHE A 511 -14.17 -9.93 -20.07
C PHE A 511 -13.64 -11.06 -19.17
N TYR A 512 -13.33 -12.23 -19.75
CA TYR A 512 -12.89 -13.40 -18.98
C TYR A 512 -11.53 -13.18 -18.34
N ASP A 513 -10.67 -12.38 -18.97
CA ASP A 513 -9.38 -12.02 -18.45
C ASP A 513 -9.48 -11.02 -17.29
N GLU A 514 -10.37 -10.03 -17.33
CA GLU A 514 -10.63 -9.17 -16.16
C GLU A 514 -11.27 -9.94 -15.00
N LEU A 515 -12.13 -10.92 -15.28
CA LEU A 515 -12.65 -11.82 -14.25
C LEU A 515 -11.52 -12.70 -13.66
N LEU A 516 -10.62 -13.21 -14.50
CA LEU A 516 -9.46 -13.98 -14.03
C LEU A 516 -8.53 -13.11 -13.17
N TRP A 517 -8.26 -11.90 -13.61
CA TRP A 517 -7.43 -10.90 -12.94
C TRP A 517 -8.04 -10.48 -11.60
N GLY A 518 -9.32 -10.11 -11.59
CA GLY A 518 -10.06 -9.75 -10.38
C GLY A 518 -10.11 -10.87 -9.35
N ALA A 519 -10.44 -12.09 -9.77
CA ALA A 519 -10.48 -13.26 -8.87
C ALA A 519 -9.09 -13.57 -8.28
N THR A 520 -8.03 -13.47 -9.10
CA THR A 520 -6.65 -13.72 -8.66
C THR A 520 -6.20 -12.69 -7.62
N TRP A 521 -6.48 -11.40 -7.84
CA TRP A 521 -6.17 -10.36 -6.86
C TRP A 521 -6.99 -10.47 -5.58
N LEU A 522 -8.28 -10.80 -5.68
CA LEU A 522 -9.11 -11.03 -4.50
C LEU A 522 -8.58 -12.21 -3.67
N HIS A 523 -8.14 -13.29 -4.32
CA HIS A 523 -7.48 -14.39 -3.64
C HIS A 523 -6.22 -13.90 -2.89
N LYS A 524 -5.31 -13.21 -3.58
CA LYS A 524 -4.07 -12.69 -2.98
C LYS A 524 -4.36 -11.70 -1.83
N ALA A 525 -5.41 -10.87 -1.95
CA ALA A 525 -5.83 -9.93 -0.91
C ALA A 525 -6.43 -10.61 0.33
N LYS A 526 -7.19 -11.70 0.15
CA LYS A 526 -7.72 -12.50 1.26
C LYS A 526 -6.63 -13.28 1.98
N LEU A 527 -5.63 -13.78 1.26
CA LEU A 527 -4.43 -14.37 1.88
C LEU A 527 -3.70 -13.35 2.76
N ALA A 528 -3.54 -12.10 2.28
CA ALA A 528 -2.95 -11.02 3.07
C ALA A 528 -3.74 -10.65 4.35
N GLN A 529 -4.99 -11.11 4.51
CA GLN A 529 -5.78 -10.98 5.74
C GLN A 529 -5.70 -12.22 6.65
N ASN A 530 -4.90 -13.23 6.32
CA ASN A 530 -4.93 -14.56 6.97
C ASN A 530 -6.33 -15.18 6.97
N ASN A 531 -7.13 -14.91 5.94
CA ASN A 531 -8.52 -15.33 5.88
C ASN A 531 -8.69 -16.58 4.99
N ALA A 532 -9.17 -17.69 5.58
CA ALA A 532 -9.41 -18.96 4.89
C ALA A 532 -10.44 -18.86 3.74
N TYR A 533 -11.29 -17.82 3.70
CA TYR A 533 -12.18 -17.56 2.56
C TYR A 533 -11.42 -17.21 1.27
N GLY A 534 -10.10 -16.97 1.30
CA GLY A 534 -9.30 -16.80 0.09
C GLY A 534 -9.43 -17.97 -0.90
N ASN A 535 -9.65 -19.19 -0.42
CA ASN A 535 -9.70 -20.38 -1.29
C ASN A 535 -10.90 -20.38 -2.27
N SER A 536 -11.99 -19.66 -1.98
CA SER A 536 -13.13 -19.60 -2.91
C SER A 536 -12.81 -18.77 -4.16
N TYR A 537 -12.01 -17.71 -4.05
CA TYR A 537 -11.60 -16.89 -5.18
C TYR A 537 -10.55 -17.58 -6.04
N LEU A 538 -9.66 -18.39 -5.45
CA LEU A 538 -8.76 -19.24 -6.25
C LEU A 538 -9.55 -20.24 -7.07
N THR A 539 -10.51 -20.95 -6.46
CA THR A 539 -11.40 -21.87 -7.20
C THR A 539 -12.14 -21.16 -8.34
N GLN A 540 -12.65 -19.95 -8.10
CA GLN A 540 -13.29 -19.15 -9.14
C GLN A 540 -12.30 -18.74 -10.24
N ALA A 541 -11.08 -18.31 -9.91
CA ALA A 541 -10.04 -17.98 -10.88
C ALA A 541 -9.69 -19.20 -11.76
N GLU A 542 -9.53 -20.38 -11.16
CA GLU A 542 -9.27 -21.62 -11.89
C GLU A 542 -10.45 -22.05 -12.76
N GLN A 543 -11.69 -21.84 -12.28
CA GLN A 543 -12.88 -22.07 -13.07
C GLN A 543 -12.96 -21.10 -14.25
N ILE A 544 -12.76 -19.80 -14.04
CA ILE A 544 -12.75 -18.79 -15.10
C ILE A 544 -11.66 -19.09 -16.14
N TYR A 545 -10.47 -19.46 -15.68
CA TYR A 545 -9.38 -19.92 -16.55
C TYR A 545 -9.82 -21.10 -17.43
N ASN A 546 -10.54 -22.05 -16.83
CA ASN A 546 -11.07 -23.19 -17.55
C ASN A 546 -12.20 -22.76 -18.53
N ASP A 547 -13.20 -22.05 -18.07
CA ASP A 547 -14.34 -21.61 -18.90
C ASP A 547 -13.90 -20.71 -20.06
N GLY A 548 -12.82 -19.95 -19.88
CA GLY A 548 -12.25 -19.06 -20.89
C GLY A 548 -11.57 -19.76 -22.08
N ALA A 549 -11.63 -21.08 -22.20
CA ALA A 549 -11.43 -21.76 -23.50
C ALA A 549 -12.44 -21.26 -24.57
N ALA A 550 -13.60 -20.73 -24.14
CA ALA A 550 -14.58 -20.07 -25.01
C ALA A 550 -14.25 -18.58 -25.33
N GLY A 551 -13.23 -17.99 -24.68
CA GLY A 551 -12.94 -16.55 -24.67
C GLY A 551 -11.48 -16.16 -24.93
N SER A 552 -10.68 -17.02 -25.57
CA SER A 552 -9.31 -16.71 -26.02
C SER A 552 -8.28 -16.39 -24.91
N ILE A 553 -8.44 -16.91 -23.68
CA ILE A 553 -7.38 -16.80 -22.65
C ILE A 553 -6.42 -18.00 -22.67
N ARG A 554 -6.91 -19.24 -22.82
CA ARG A 554 -6.04 -20.43 -22.83
C ARG A 554 -5.27 -20.52 -24.14
N GLY A 555 -3.97 -20.76 -24.06
CA GLY A 555 -3.09 -20.85 -25.23
C GLY A 555 -2.89 -19.53 -26.01
N ASN A 556 -3.38 -18.39 -25.50
CA ASN A 556 -3.14 -17.08 -26.12
C ASN A 556 -1.75 -16.55 -25.72
N TYR A 557 -0.74 -16.87 -26.52
CA TYR A 557 0.65 -16.46 -26.30
C TYR A 557 1.10 -15.29 -27.19
N THR A 558 0.31 -14.88 -28.18
CA THR A 558 0.68 -13.84 -29.17
C THR A 558 0.13 -12.45 -28.85
N SER A 559 -0.66 -12.32 -27.78
CA SER A 559 -1.14 -11.03 -27.28
C SER A 559 -0.20 -10.42 -26.24
N GLU A 560 -0.65 -9.33 -25.63
CA GLU A 560 0.08 -8.52 -24.68
C GLU A 560 -0.54 -8.49 -23.27
N GLN A 561 0.17 -7.92 -22.30
CA GLN A 561 -0.46 -7.31 -21.12
C GLN A 561 -0.76 -5.84 -21.46
N SER A 562 -1.99 -5.39 -21.25
CA SER A 562 -2.42 -4.01 -21.47
C SER A 562 -3.71 -3.71 -20.69
N TRP A 563 -4.29 -2.52 -20.85
CA TRP A 563 -5.61 -2.21 -20.30
C TRP A 563 -6.73 -3.09 -20.87
N GLN A 564 -6.51 -3.73 -22.03
CA GLN A 564 -7.47 -4.57 -22.75
C GLN A 564 -7.24 -6.07 -22.53
N TRP A 565 -6.01 -6.46 -22.17
CA TRP A 565 -5.63 -7.85 -21.95
C TRP A 565 -4.86 -7.96 -20.64
N VAL A 566 -5.49 -8.55 -19.62
CA VAL A 566 -4.88 -8.68 -18.29
C VAL A 566 -4.58 -10.11 -17.86
N ASP A 567 -4.80 -11.08 -18.76
CA ASP A 567 -4.59 -12.50 -18.50
C ASP A 567 -3.12 -12.85 -18.23
N LYS A 568 -2.17 -12.12 -18.85
CA LYS A 568 -0.74 -12.40 -18.70
C LYS A 568 -0.28 -12.14 -17.27
N GLY A 569 -0.65 -10.99 -16.71
CA GLY A 569 -0.42 -10.68 -15.30
C GLY A 569 -1.13 -11.68 -14.38
N ALA A 570 -2.40 -12.00 -14.67
CA ALA A 570 -3.13 -12.97 -13.87
C ALA A 570 -2.44 -14.35 -13.82
N LYS A 571 -1.90 -14.81 -14.95
CA LYS A 571 -1.17 -16.09 -15.03
C LYS A 571 0.18 -16.06 -14.32
N VAL A 572 0.89 -14.92 -14.31
CA VAL A 572 2.12 -14.76 -13.49
C VAL A 572 1.75 -14.93 -12.01
N LEU A 573 0.72 -14.24 -11.55
CA LEU A 573 0.26 -14.35 -10.16
C LEU A 573 -0.25 -15.75 -9.82
N LEU A 574 -1.00 -16.41 -10.71
CA LEU A 574 -1.43 -17.79 -10.49
C LEU A 574 -0.26 -18.78 -10.47
N ALA A 575 0.77 -18.56 -11.29
CA ALA A 575 2.00 -19.34 -11.25
C ALA A 575 2.73 -19.16 -9.91
N GLU A 576 2.81 -17.93 -9.38
CA GLU A 576 3.35 -17.62 -8.05
C GLU A 576 2.54 -18.31 -6.93
N LEU A 577 1.21 -18.15 -6.95
CA LEU A 577 0.31 -18.57 -5.86
C LEU A 577 0.11 -20.09 -5.80
N THR A 578 0.17 -20.78 -6.95
CA THR A 578 -0.18 -22.21 -7.03
C THR A 578 1.00 -23.12 -7.39
N ASN A 579 2.07 -22.56 -7.97
CA ASN A 579 3.16 -23.29 -8.59
C ASN A 579 2.73 -24.34 -9.64
N LYS A 580 1.51 -24.25 -10.19
CA LYS A 580 1.02 -25.20 -11.20
C LYS A 580 1.73 -25.01 -12.53
N THR A 581 2.18 -26.12 -13.12
CA THR A 581 2.92 -26.15 -14.39
C THR A 581 2.16 -25.47 -15.53
N VAL A 582 0.84 -25.60 -15.60
CA VAL A 582 0.04 -25.02 -16.69
C VAL A 582 0.21 -23.51 -16.83
N TYR A 583 0.14 -22.76 -15.72
CA TYR A 583 0.30 -21.30 -15.74
C TYR A 583 1.74 -20.91 -16.08
N ARG A 584 2.71 -21.65 -15.52
CA ARG A 584 4.13 -21.43 -15.80
C ARG A 584 4.44 -21.64 -17.28
N THR A 585 3.97 -22.72 -17.88
CA THR A 585 4.13 -23.01 -19.31
C THR A 585 3.47 -21.94 -20.17
N GLU A 586 2.25 -21.50 -19.85
CA GLU A 586 1.60 -20.46 -20.66
C GLU A 586 2.31 -19.11 -20.60
N VAL A 587 2.78 -18.69 -19.42
CA VAL A 587 3.57 -17.46 -19.29
C VAL A 587 4.89 -17.58 -20.05
N GLN A 588 5.57 -18.72 -19.95
CA GLN A 588 6.81 -18.96 -20.70
C GLN A 588 6.57 -18.93 -22.22
N ASN A 589 5.54 -19.59 -22.74
CA ASN A 589 5.21 -19.57 -24.18
C ASN A 589 4.99 -18.15 -24.70
N TYR A 590 4.29 -17.34 -23.90
CA TYR A 590 4.05 -15.93 -24.17
C TYR A 590 5.36 -15.11 -24.14
N LEU A 591 6.17 -15.20 -23.08
CA LEU A 591 7.43 -14.46 -23.00
C LEU A 591 8.45 -14.92 -24.05
N ASP A 592 8.44 -16.21 -24.41
CA ASP A 592 9.24 -16.74 -25.51
C ASP A 592 8.79 -16.13 -26.85
N TYR A 593 7.49 -16.02 -27.14
CA TYR A 593 7.00 -15.30 -28.32
C TYR A 593 7.50 -13.83 -28.38
N TRP A 594 7.53 -13.14 -27.23
CA TRP A 594 8.03 -11.77 -27.15
C TRP A 594 9.56 -11.66 -27.23
N THR A 595 10.30 -12.75 -27.00
CA THR A 595 11.77 -12.73 -26.94
C THR A 595 12.42 -13.48 -28.09
N VAL A 596 12.45 -14.82 -28.05
CA VAL A 596 13.15 -15.68 -29.02
C VAL A 596 12.23 -16.29 -30.09
N GLY A 597 10.92 -16.14 -29.91
CA GLY A 597 9.88 -16.80 -30.67
C GLY A 597 9.41 -18.10 -30.01
N TYR A 598 8.15 -18.44 -30.27
CA TYR A 598 7.51 -19.69 -29.85
C TYR A 598 6.66 -20.23 -31.00
N ASN A 599 6.69 -21.54 -31.25
CA ASN A 599 5.97 -22.20 -32.35
C ASN A 599 6.16 -21.55 -33.73
N GLY A 600 7.40 -21.13 -34.05
CA GLY A 600 7.74 -20.50 -35.33
C GLY A 600 7.23 -19.07 -35.49
N GLN A 601 6.63 -18.48 -34.46
CA GLN A 601 6.16 -17.11 -34.42
C GLN A 601 6.95 -16.28 -33.42
N ARG A 602 7.14 -15.00 -33.73
CA ARG A 602 7.81 -14.04 -32.84
C ARG A 602 7.16 -12.69 -33.04
N ILE A 603 7.06 -11.90 -31.98
CA ILE A 603 6.65 -10.49 -32.11
C ILE A 603 7.58 -9.77 -33.10
N ALA A 604 7.07 -8.79 -33.83
CA ALA A 604 7.93 -7.99 -34.69
C ALA A 604 8.95 -7.22 -33.85
N TYR A 605 10.15 -7.01 -34.41
CA TYR A 605 11.17 -6.16 -33.84
C TYR A 605 11.55 -5.09 -34.85
N THR A 606 11.70 -3.85 -34.38
CA THR A 606 12.29 -2.79 -35.20
C THR A 606 13.78 -3.07 -35.43
N PRO A 607 14.41 -2.51 -36.48
CA PRO A 607 15.86 -2.57 -36.67
C PRO A 607 16.67 -2.13 -35.43
N GLY A 608 16.17 -1.14 -34.71
CA GLY A 608 16.75 -0.63 -33.47
C GLY A 608 16.58 -1.57 -32.28
N GLY A 609 15.70 -2.58 -32.34
CA GLY A 609 15.56 -3.60 -31.30
C GLY A 609 14.38 -3.40 -30.31
N LEU A 610 13.40 -2.56 -30.68
CA LEU A 610 12.12 -2.46 -29.97
C LEU A 610 11.21 -3.62 -30.37
N ALA A 611 10.65 -4.34 -29.39
CA ALA A 611 9.57 -5.28 -29.61
C ALA A 611 8.30 -4.49 -29.96
N TRP A 612 7.84 -4.60 -31.20
CA TRP A 612 6.86 -3.71 -31.79
C TRP A 612 5.54 -4.43 -32.02
N ARG A 613 4.51 -4.02 -31.28
CA ARG A 613 3.16 -4.64 -31.31
C ARG A 613 2.19 -3.91 -32.23
N ASP A 614 2.06 -2.61 -32.04
CA ASP A 614 1.11 -1.75 -32.75
C ASP A 614 1.72 -0.36 -32.94
N ALA A 615 1.18 0.41 -33.88
CA ALA A 615 1.57 1.79 -34.10
C ALA A 615 1.15 2.72 -32.97
N TRP A 616 0.06 2.39 -32.27
CA TRP A 616 -0.40 3.12 -31.09
C TRP A 616 0.26 2.59 -29.82
N GLY A 617 1.10 3.41 -29.19
CA GLY A 617 1.72 3.04 -27.92
C GLY A 617 2.66 1.83 -28.04
N SER A 618 3.48 1.78 -29.11
CA SER A 618 4.48 0.74 -29.31
C SER A 618 5.39 0.57 -28.08
N LEU A 619 5.81 1.68 -27.47
CA LEU A 619 6.60 1.68 -26.24
C LEU A 619 5.81 1.22 -25.02
N ARG A 620 4.55 1.64 -24.87
CA ARG A 620 3.66 1.17 -23.79
C ARG A 620 3.60 -0.33 -23.74
N TYR A 621 3.43 -0.97 -24.90
CA TYR A 621 3.41 -2.43 -24.97
C TYR A 621 4.77 -2.99 -24.54
N ALA A 622 5.86 -2.60 -25.21
CA ALA A 622 7.19 -3.12 -24.90
C ALA A 622 7.61 -2.97 -23.43
N THR A 623 7.36 -1.81 -22.81
CA THR A 623 7.72 -1.55 -21.40
C THR A 623 6.80 -2.27 -20.42
N THR A 624 5.54 -2.50 -20.78
CA THR A 624 4.64 -3.34 -19.97
C THR A 624 5.07 -4.80 -20.01
N GLN A 625 5.46 -5.30 -21.18
CA GLN A 625 5.98 -6.67 -21.29
C GLN A 625 7.31 -6.83 -20.55
N ALA A 626 8.15 -5.80 -20.56
CA ALA A 626 9.36 -5.76 -19.76
C ALA A 626 9.06 -5.96 -18.26
N PHE A 627 8.03 -5.29 -17.73
CA PHE A 627 7.61 -5.48 -16.35
C PHE A 627 7.11 -6.91 -16.08
N VAL A 628 6.25 -7.45 -16.95
CA VAL A 628 5.74 -8.83 -16.80
C VAL A 628 6.88 -9.85 -16.86
N ALA A 629 7.86 -9.64 -17.75
CA ALA A 629 9.05 -10.48 -17.87
C ALA A 629 9.89 -10.48 -16.58
N LEU A 630 10.08 -9.31 -15.97
CA LEU A 630 10.81 -9.16 -14.71
C LEU A 630 10.05 -9.74 -13.51
N ALA A 631 8.72 -9.59 -13.45
CA ALA A 631 7.91 -10.21 -12.40
C ALA A 631 7.97 -11.74 -12.49
N TYR A 632 7.92 -12.30 -13.70
CA TYR A 632 8.00 -13.75 -13.90
C TYR A 632 9.41 -14.32 -13.72
N SER A 633 10.47 -13.56 -14.02
CA SER A 633 11.85 -14.06 -13.99
C SER A 633 12.28 -14.56 -12.62
N ASP A 634 11.69 -14.05 -11.54
CA ASP A 634 11.95 -14.53 -10.17
C ASP A 634 11.38 -15.91 -9.88
N LEU A 635 10.36 -16.33 -10.64
CA LEU A 635 9.82 -17.67 -10.53
C LEU A 635 10.64 -18.68 -11.33
N VAL A 636 11.46 -18.26 -12.30
CA VAL A 636 12.19 -19.14 -13.22
C VAL A 636 13.48 -19.67 -12.61
N SER A 637 13.62 -21.00 -12.54
CA SER A 637 14.84 -21.67 -12.05
C SER A 637 15.92 -21.86 -13.11
N ASP A 638 15.55 -21.95 -14.39
CA ASP A 638 16.50 -22.02 -15.50
C ASP A 638 17.19 -20.66 -15.68
N THR A 639 18.49 -20.62 -15.43
CA THR A 639 19.27 -19.37 -15.43
C THR A 639 19.36 -18.72 -16.81
N ALA A 640 19.32 -19.50 -17.90
CA ALA A 640 19.36 -18.98 -19.25
C ALA A 640 18.01 -18.35 -19.64
N VAL A 641 16.90 -18.99 -19.25
CA VAL A 641 15.55 -18.44 -19.45
C VAL A 641 15.33 -17.20 -18.58
N LYS A 642 15.75 -17.24 -17.31
CA LYS A 642 15.72 -16.07 -16.42
C LYS A 642 16.49 -14.88 -17.03
N SER A 643 17.74 -15.11 -17.44
CA SER A 643 18.59 -14.08 -18.04
C SER A 643 17.99 -13.53 -19.35
N ARG A 644 17.33 -14.38 -20.15
CA ARG A 644 16.64 -13.95 -21.38
C ARG A 644 15.57 -12.90 -21.07
N TYR A 645 14.75 -13.13 -20.06
CA TYR A 645 13.65 -12.23 -19.69
C TYR A 645 14.15 -10.93 -19.05
N GLU A 646 15.15 -11.01 -18.18
CA GLU A 646 15.78 -9.82 -17.60
C GLU A 646 16.46 -8.96 -18.69
N ASN A 647 17.21 -9.58 -19.61
CA ASN A 647 17.86 -8.88 -20.73
C ASN A 647 16.85 -8.26 -21.70
N PHE A 648 15.73 -8.95 -21.97
CA PHE A 648 14.63 -8.39 -22.75
C PHE A 648 14.10 -7.13 -22.09
N ALA A 649 13.80 -7.18 -20.79
CA ALA A 649 13.26 -6.04 -20.07
C ALA A 649 14.22 -4.85 -20.04
N VAL A 650 15.51 -5.10 -19.76
CA VAL A 650 16.57 -4.09 -19.84
C VAL A 650 16.60 -3.47 -21.24
N ARG A 651 16.57 -4.28 -22.30
CA ARG A 651 16.60 -3.77 -23.69
C ARG A 651 15.42 -2.86 -23.99
N GLN A 652 14.20 -3.26 -23.63
CA GLN A 652 13.00 -2.49 -23.97
C GLN A 652 12.92 -1.18 -23.19
N VAL A 653 13.23 -1.19 -21.88
CA VAL A 653 13.24 0.05 -21.09
C VAL A 653 14.40 0.95 -21.54
N ASN A 654 15.59 0.42 -21.80
CA ASN A 654 16.70 1.22 -22.31
C ASN A 654 16.38 1.83 -23.68
N TYR A 655 15.63 1.14 -24.54
CA TYR A 655 15.13 1.72 -25.79
C TYR A 655 14.33 3.00 -25.54
N ALA A 656 13.35 2.93 -24.62
CA ALA A 656 12.52 4.07 -24.25
C ALA A 656 13.34 5.22 -23.64
N LEU A 657 14.39 4.90 -22.88
CA LEU A 657 15.24 5.88 -22.18
C LEU A 657 16.36 6.49 -23.03
N GLY A 658 16.60 5.97 -24.24
CA GLY A 658 17.52 6.59 -25.21
C GLY A 658 18.45 5.64 -25.97
N ASP A 659 18.44 4.35 -25.68
CA ASP A 659 19.18 3.32 -26.43
C ASP A 659 18.41 2.88 -27.68
N ASN A 660 18.23 3.82 -28.58
CA ASN A 660 17.50 3.69 -29.83
C ASN A 660 18.29 4.40 -30.95
N PRO A 661 17.91 4.23 -32.23
CA PRO A 661 18.64 4.83 -33.35
C PRO A 661 18.75 6.37 -33.33
N TYR A 662 17.87 7.06 -32.61
CA TYR A 662 17.96 8.52 -32.43
C TYR A 662 18.89 8.94 -31.29
N GLY A 663 19.25 8.05 -30.37
CA GLY A 663 20.03 8.38 -29.18
C GLY A 663 19.32 9.36 -28.24
N ARG A 664 17.98 9.41 -28.27
CA ARG A 664 17.14 10.35 -27.52
C ARG A 664 16.07 9.62 -26.71
N SER A 665 15.80 10.11 -25.49
CA SER A 665 14.76 9.55 -24.63
C SER A 665 13.35 9.85 -25.17
N TYR A 666 12.50 8.82 -25.20
CA TYR A 666 11.06 8.92 -25.42
C TYR A 666 10.28 9.19 -24.11
N MET A 667 10.96 9.16 -22.97
CA MET A 667 10.43 9.64 -21.69
C MET A 667 10.72 11.12 -21.54
N LEU A 668 9.67 11.94 -21.48
CA LEU A 668 9.78 13.39 -21.49
C LEU A 668 10.56 13.91 -20.29
N GLY A 669 11.48 14.85 -20.55
CA GLY A 669 12.32 15.47 -19.53
C GLY A 669 13.34 14.54 -18.87
N PHE A 670 13.57 13.32 -19.38
CA PHE A 670 14.58 12.38 -18.88
C PHE A 670 15.77 12.24 -19.84
N GLY A 671 16.99 12.09 -19.30
CA GLY A 671 18.20 11.87 -20.09
C GLY A 671 18.68 13.10 -20.87
N ALA A 672 19.68 12.90 -21.73
CA ALA A 672 20.23 13.98 -22.55
C ALA A 672 19.37 14.19 -23.81
N ASN A 673 19.00 15.44 -24.09
CA ASN A 673 18.20 15.84 -25.26
C ASN A 673 16.94 14.98 -25.50
N PRO A 674 16.03 14.83 -24.50
CA PRO A 674 14.79 14.07 -24.66
C PRO A 674 13.94 14.63 -25.81
N MET A 675 12.98 13.83 -26.26
CA MET A 675 11.86 14.35 -27.04
C MET A 675 11.12 15.41 -26.20
N THR A 676 10.53 16.38 -26.89
CA THR A 676 9.89 17.57 -26.32
C THR A 676 8.48 17.81 -26.82
N SER A 677 8.14 17.34 -28.02
CA SER A 677 6.76 17.40 -28.54
C SER A 677 5.87 16.37 -27.86
N VAL A 678 4.72 16.80 -27.38
CA VAL A 678 3.71 15.95 -26.74
C VAL A 678 2.30 16.33 -27.19
N HIS A 679 1.47 15.32 -27.48
CA HIS A 679 0.03 15.51 -27.68
C HIS A 679 -0.63 15.59 -26.30
N HIS A 680 -0.51 16.73 -25.62
CA HIS A 680 -1.11 16.90 -24.29
C HIS A 680 -1.58 18.34 -24.04
N SER A 681 -2.89 18.53 -23.96
CA SER A 681 -3.53 19.86 -23.90
C SER A 681 -2.98 20.75 -22.79
N THR A 682 -2.94 20.27 -21.54
CA THR A 682 -2.53 21.11 -20.40
C THR A 682 -1.02 21.39 -20.40
N ALA A 683 -0.16 20.41 -20.66
CA ALA A 683 1.29 20.60 -20.81
C ALA A 683 1.67 21.53 -21.98
N ASN A 684 0.90 21.48 -23.08
CA ASN A 684 1.04 22.43 -24.17
C ASN A 684 0.68 23.86 -23.74
N GLY A 685 -0.30 23.98 -22.84
CA GLY A 685 -0.70 25.24 -22.20
C GLY A 685 -1.28 26.30 -23.13
N PRO A 686 -2.14 25.97 -24.10
CA PRO A 686 -2.66 26.97 -25.02
C PRO A 686 -3.55 27.99 -24.35
N TRP A 687 -3.48 29.23 -24.81
CA TRP A 687 -4.50 30.24 -24.52
C TRP A 687 -5.42 30.50 -25.71
N ALA A 688 -4.93 30.32 -26.94
CA ALA A 688 -5.68 30.55 -28.17
C ALA A 688 -6.26 29.26 -28.78
N GLY A 689 -6.32 28.18 -28.01
CA GLY A 689 -6.82 26.88 -28.46
C GLY A 689 -5.90 26.21 -29.49
N TRP A 690 -6.49 25.36 -30.35
CA TRP A 690 -5.77 24.60 -31.37
C TRP A 690 -4.98 25.47 -32.36
N ASN A 691 -5.47 26.68 -32.66
CA ASN A 691 -4.84 27.62 -33.60
C ASN A 691 -3.42 28.06 -33.20
N GLN A 692 -3.01 27.79 -31.96
CA GLN A 692 -1.67 28.10 -31.47
C GLN A 692 -0.60 27.08 -31.89
N PHE A 693 -1.00 25.88 -32.29
CA PHE A 693 -0.05 24.77 -32.50
C PHE A 693 0.29 24.54 -33.96
N THR A 694 1.59 24.42 -34.19
CA THR A 694 2.20 23.87 -35.39
C THR A 694 3.26 22.86 -34.95
N SER A 695 3.84 22.09 -35.88
CA SER A 695 4.97 21.19 -35.59
C SER A 695 6.21 21.90 -35.01
N SER A 696 6.29 23.23 -35.12
CA SER A 696 7.39 24.04 -34.57
C SER A 696 7.11 24.63 -33.17
N THR A 697 5.87 24.57 -32.71
CA THR A 697 5.48 25.10 -31.40
C THR A 697 6.03 24.17 -30.31
N LYS A 698 6.61 24.72 -29.24
CA LYS A 698 7.03 23.92 -28.08
C LYS A 698 5.95 23.98 -26.99
N PRO A 699 5.75 22.89 -26.23
CA PRO A 699 4.92 22.94 -25.02
C PRO A 699 5.44 23.99 -24.03
N ARG A 700 4.53 24.63 -23.29
CA ARG A 700 4.89 25.60 -22.24
C ARG A 700 5.42 24.93 -20.98
N HIS A 701 5.05 23.67 -20.76
CA HIS A 701 5.37 22.89 -19.58
C HIS A 701 6.11 21.62 -19.97
N ILE A 702 6.99 21.15 -19.08
CA ILE A 702 7.63 19.84 -19.25
C ILE A 702 6.77 18.81 -18.51
N LEU A 703 6.14 17.91 -19.26
CA LEU A 703 5.39 16.79 -18.70
C LEU A 703 6.35 15.67 -18.28
N TYR A 704 7.14 15.92 -17.23
CA TYR A 704 8.19 15.02 -16.77
C TYR A 704 7.68 13.59 -16.59
N GLY A 705 8.41 12.67 -17.20
CA GLY A 705 8.22 11.24 -17.03
C GLY A 705 7.15 10.60 -17.90
N ALA A 706 6.35 11.39 -18.64
CA ALA A 706 5.41 10.81 -19.58
C ALA A 706 6.14 10.01 -20.67
N LEU A 707 5.70 8.78 -20.90
CA LEU A 707 6.19 7.92 -21.97
C LEU A 707 5.40 8.22 -23.24
N LEU A 708 6.09 8.68 -24.29
CA LEU A 708 5.47 8.86 -25.60
C LEU A 708 5.06 7.52 -26.21
N GLY A 709 4.09 7.53 -27.12
CA GLY A 709 3.62 6.33 -27.80
C GLY A 709 4.72 5.52 -28.50
N GLY A 710 5.69 6.21 -29.09
CA GLY A 710 6.90 5.60 -29.64
C GLY A 710 6.97 5.59 -31.16
N PRO A 711 8.01 4.97 -31.73
CA PRO A 711 8.26 5.01 -33.16
C PRO A 711 7.38 4.02 -33.93
N ASN A 712 7.38 4.19 -35.26
CA ASN A 712 6.86 3.19 -36.18
C ASN A 712 7.76 1.94 -36.21
N GLN A 713 7.36 0.91 -36.97
CA GLN A 713 8.04 -0.39 -37.01
C GLN A 713 9.47 -0.35 -37.60
N GLN A 714 9.88 0.77 -38.20
CA GLN A 714 11.21 1.00 -38.76
C GLN A 714 12.03 1.99 -37.92
N ASP A 715 11.67 2.15 -36.63
CA ASP A 715 12.26 3.12 -35.72
C ASP A 715 12.03 4.58 -36.11
N GLY A 716 11.17 4.89 -37.09
CA GLY A 716 10.89 6.26 -37.50
C GLY A 716 10.02 7.00 -36.49
N PHE A 717 10.45 8.21 -36.09
CA PHE A 717 9.73 9.09 -35.19
C PHE A 717 9.86 10.56 -35.62
N THR A 718 8.77 11.30 -35.50
CA THR A 718 8.70 12.75 -35.75
C THR A 718 8.15 13.45 -34.51
N GLU A 719 8.83 14.49 -34.05
CA GLU A 719 8.32 15.38 -33.01
C GLU A 719 7.21 16.25 -33.57
N ASP A 720 5.96 15.79 -33.43
CA ASP A 720 4.77 16.44 -33.93
C ASP A 720 3.63 16.27 -32.94
N MET A 721 3.29 17.36 -32.25
CA MET A 721 2.21 17.37 -31.25
C MET A 721 0.83 17.09 -31.85
N THR A 722 0.67 17.18 -33.17
CA THR A 722 -0.59 16.83 -33.85
C THR A 722 -0.69 15.33 -34.15
N ASN A 723 0.42 14.59 -34.06
CA ASN A 723 0.48 13.15 -34.25
C ASN A 723 0.19 12.40 -32.94
N TYR A 724 -1.09 12.24 -32.64
CA TYR A 724 -1.60 11.49 -31.49
C TYR A 724 -1.27 9.98 -31.51
N GLN A 725 -0.66 9.41 -32.57
CA GLN A 725 -0.28 7.99 -32.55
C GLN A 725 1.06 7.79 -31.86
N THR A 726 2.02 8.67 -32.17
CA THR A 726 3.42 8.53 -31.74
C THR A 726 3.78 9.48 -30.59
N ASN A 727 3.14 10.66 -30.52
CA ASN A 727 3.44 11.70 -29.52
C ASN A 727 2.39 11.76 -28.38
N GLU A 728 1.40 10.88 -28.39
CA GLU A 728 0.45 10.71 -27.28
C GLU A 728 1.14 10.14 -26.04
N VAL A 729 0.53 10.45 -24.90
CA VAL A 729 0.92 9.98 -23.57
C VAL A 729 -0.35 9.55 -22.85
N ALA A 730 -0.28 8.54 -21.99
CA ALA A 730 -1.44 8.10 -21.23
C ALA A 730 -1.05 7.44 -19.91
N ILE A 731 -1.98 7.42 -18.95
CA ILE A 731 -1.77 6.79 -17.65
C ILE A 731 -1.43 5.30 -17.78
N ASP A 732 -1.98 4.60 -18.77
CA ASP A 732 -1.66 3.20 -19.03
C ASP A 732 -0.27 3.02 -19.66
N TYR A 733 0.24 4.03 -20.40
CA TYR A 733 1.58 3.98 -21.02
C TYR A 733 2.66 3.92 -19.95
N ASN A 734 2.47 4.66 -18.87
CA ASN A 734 3.41 4.71 -17.75
C ASN A 734 3.22 3.58 -16.72
N ALA A 735 2.09 2.86 -16.75
CA ALA A 735 1.73 1.92 -15.69
C ALA A 735 2.72 0.75 -15.59
N GLY A 736 2.91 0.01 -16.69
CA GLY A 736 3.90 -1.06 -16.77
C GLY A 736 5.34 -0.55 -16.70
N LEU A 737 5.63 0.62 -17.32
CA LEU A 737 6.96 1.24 -17.24
C LEU A 737 7.38 1.52 -15.79
N THR A 738 6.48 2.03 -14.95
CA THR A 738 6.78 2.37 -13.55
C THR A 738 7.21 1.13 -12.77
N GLY A 739 6.50 0.01 -12.92
CA GLY A 739 6.88 -1.27 -12.32
C GLY A 739 8.23 -1.79 -12.85
N ALA A 740 8.46 -1.71 -14.16
CA ALA A 740 9.74 -2.09 -14.77
C ALA A 740 10.90 -1.24 -14.23
N LEU A 741 10.73 0.08 -14.13
CA LEU A 741 11.75 1.01 -13.62
C LEU A 741 12.10 0.72 -12.16
N ALA A 742 11.11 0.45 -11.30
CA ALA A 742 11.37 0.07 -9.91
C ALA A 742 12.18 -1.22 -9.80
N ARG A 743 11.86 -2.20 -10.65
CA ARG A 743 12.57 -3.48 -10.68
C ARG A 743 13.98 -3.33 -11.25
N LEU A 744 14.16 -2.57 -12.33
CA LEU A 744 15.48 -2.26 -12.89
C LEU A 744 16.34 -1.42 -11.93
N TYR A 745 15.76 -0.50 -11.17
CA TYR A 745 16.45 0.19 -10.09
C TYR A 745 16.96 -0.80 -9.03
N SER A 746 16.18 -1.83 -8.68
CA SER A 746 16.66 -2.83 -7.71
C SER A 746 17.81 -3.68 -8.22
N LEU A 747 17.92 -3.86 -9.55
CA LEU A 747 18.99 -4.61 -10.17
C LEU A 747 20.24 -3.75 -10.45
N TYR A 748 20.04 -2.47 -10.78
CA TYR A 748 21.08 -1.63 -11.41
C TYR A 748 21.22 -0.21 -10.79
N GLY A 749 20.39 0.14 -9.82
CA GLY A 749 20.45 1.40 -9.08
C GLY A 749 20.18 2.65 -9.93
N GLY A 750 20.85 3.74 -9.58
CA GLY A 750 20.66 5.08 -10.13
C GLY A 750 19.93 5.98 -9.15
N ASN A 751 20.56 7.09 -8.76
CA ASN A 751 20.00 7.97 -7.72
C ASN A 751 18.93 8.90 -8.31
N PRO A 752 17.75 9.05 -7.66
CA PRO A 752 16.80 10.08 -8.03
C PRO A 752 17.42 11.48 -7.85
N LEU A 753 16.83 12.49 -8.50
CA LEU A 753 17.28 13.86 -8.35
C LEU A 753 16.91 14.37 -6.95
N ALA A 754 17.89 14.96 -6.24
CA ALA A 754 17.69 15.50 -4.91
C ALA A 754 16.73 16.70 -4.87
N SER A 755 16.69 17.48 -5.95
CA SER A 755 15.81 18.65 -6.10
C SER A 755 14.99 18.51 -7.38
N PHE A 756 13.76 18.00 -7.23
CA PHE A 756 12.84 17.76 -8.32
C PHE A 756 11.39 17.99 -7.84
N PRO A 757 10.51 18.62 -8.66
CA PRO A 757 10.76 19.15 -9.99
C PRO A 757 11.59 20.45 -9.99
N ALA A 758 12.22 20.76 -11.13
CA ALA A 758 12.85 22.06 -11.34
C ALA A 758 11.76 23.14 -11.55
N PRO A 759 11.89 24.35 -10.98
CA PRO A 759 10.98 25.45 -11.25
C PRO A 759 10.92 25.80 -12.74
N GLU A 760 9.73 26.03 -13.28
CA GLU A 760 9.55 26.40 -14.68
C GLU A 760 9.79 27.89 -14.91
N THR A 761 10.19 28.22 -16.13
CA THR A 761 10.31 29.62 -16.57
C THR A 761 8.94 30.14 -16.96
N ARG A 762 8.42 31.12 -16.20
CA ARG A 762 7.08 31.67 -16.41
C ARG A 762 7.09 32.81 -17.44
N SER A 763 6.12 32.79 -18.35
CA SER A 763 5.82 33.93 -19.24
C SER A 763 4.90 34.94 -18.54
N ASP A 764 4.82 36.18 -19.06
CA ASP A 764 3.78 37.12 -18.61
C ASP A 764 2.38 36.49 -18.83
N GLN A 765 1.56 36.44 -17.78
CA GLN A 765 0.25 35.77 -17.81
C GLN A 765 -0.90 36.74 -18.03
N PHE A 766 -0.82 37.93 -17.44
CA PHE A 766 -1.82 38.99 -17.55
C PHE A 766 -1.11 40.23 -18.03
N PHE A 767 -1.59 40.87 -19.08
CA PHE A 767 -0.97 42.10 -19.59
C PHE A 767 -1.94 42.85 -20.49
N VAL A 768 -1.59 44.10 -20.79
CA VAL A 768 -2.28 44.90 -21.80
C VAL A 768 -1.36 45.08 -23.00
N GLU A 769 -1.91 44.85 -24.18
CA GLU A 769 -1.34 45.34 -25.42
C GLU A 769 -2.06 46.63 -25.80
N ALA A 770 -1.36 47.66 -26.26
CA ALA A 770 -1.97 48.95 -26.57
C ALA A 770 -1.44 49.55 -27.87
N SER A 771 -2.32 50.24 -28.59
CA SER A 771 -1.99 51.17 -29.67
C SER A 771 -2.83 52.43 -29.57
N VAL A 772 -2.38 53.49 -30.23
CA VAL A 772 -3.17 54.70 -30.42
C VAL A 772 -4.29 54.42 -31.41
N ASN A 773 -5.54 54.59 -30.98
CA ASN A 773 -6.71 54.48 -31.85
C ASN A 773 -6.99 55.81 -32.55
N ALA A 774 -6.91 56.92 -31.79
CA ALA A 774 -7.07 58.27 -32.30
C ALA A 774 -6.39 59.29 -31.37
N THR A 775 -6.02 60.44 -31.92
CA THR A 775 -5.51 61.59 -31.17
C THR A 775 -6.21 62.86 -31.64
N GLY A 776 -6.44 63.78 -30.73
CA GLY A 776 -6.89 65.13 -31.03
C GLY A 776 -6.10 66.16 -30.25
N SER A 777 -6.37 67.44 -30.48
CA SER A 777 -5.70 68.54 -29.76
C SER A 777 -5.92 68.51 -28.25
N ASN A 778 -6.96 67.82 -27.78
CA ASN A 778 -7.40 67.78 -26.38
C ASN A 778 -7.69 66.35 -25.87
N PHE A 779 -7.30 65.30 -26.60
CA PHE A 779 -7.50 63.93 -26.15
C PHE A 779 -6.49 62.94 -26.74
N VAL A 780 -6.30 61.84 -26.02
CA VAL A 780 -5.71 60.61 -26.54
C VAL A 780 -6.72 59.47 -26.39
N GLU A 781 -6.87 58.67 -27.44
CA GLU A 781 -7.68 57.46 -27.43
C GLU A 781 -6.80 56.24 -27.66
N ILE A 782 -6.86 55.31 -26.72
CA ILE A 782 -6.07 54.10 -26.70
C ILE A 782 -6.96 52.91 -27.00
N LYS A 783 -6.53 52.07 -27.94
CA LYS A 783 -7.05 50.73 -28.14
C LYS A 783 -6.23 49.76 -27.29
N ALA A 784 -6.84 49.21 -26.25
CA ALA A 784 -6.21 48.27 -25.34
C ALA A 784 -6.78 46.85 -25.53
N TRP A 785 -5.89 45.86 -25.54
CA TRP A 785 -6.20 44.43 -25.51
C TRP A 785 -5.77 43.86 -24.16
N VAL A 786 -6.74 43.60 -23.29
CA VAL A 786 -6.52 42.99 -21.97
C VAL A 786 -6.42 41.48 -22.16
N ASN A 787 -5.26 40.90 -21.85
CA ASN A 787 -4.94 39.49 -22.11
C ASN A 787 -4.90 38.66 -20.81
N ASN A 788 -5.43 37.44 -20.87
CA ASN A 788 -5.19 36.34 -19.93
C ASN A 788 -4.60 35.15 -20.69
N GLN A 789 -3.28 34.98 -20.60
CA GLN A 789 -2.51 33.87 -21.12
C GLN A 789 -1.93 33.02 -19.97
N SER A 790 -2.69 32.90 -18.87
CA SER A 790 -2.26 32.12 -17.71
C SER A 790 -1.93 30.66 -18.05
N GLY A 791 -1.00 30.10 -17.28
CA GLY A 791 -0.48 28.74 -17.41
C GLY A 791 0.19 28.21 -16.14
N TRP A 792 0.32 29.03 -15.07
CA TRP A 792 0.92 28.60 -13.80
C TRP A 792 0.05 28.92 -12.56
N PRO A 793 -1.06 28.18 -12.36
CA PRO A 793 -1.76 27.39 -13.37
C PRO A 793 -2.60 28.29 -14.30
N ALA A 794 -3.18 27.71 -15.36
CA ALA A 794 -4.23 28.37 -16.13
C ALA A 794 -5.43 28.70 -15.22
N LYS A 795 -6.07 29.85 -15.42
CA LYS A 795 -7.24 30.23 -14.62
C LYS A 795 -8.24 31.11 -15.35
N VAL A 796 -9.50 30.99 -14.96
CA VAL A 796 -10.55 31.97 -15.25
C VAL A 796 -10.41 33.12 -14.27
N THR A 797 -10.46 34.36 -14.76
CA THR A 797 -10.66 35.55 -13.92
C THR A 797 -11.74 36.43 -14.55
N ASP A 798 -12.57 37.00 -13.69
CA ASP A 798 -13.58 37.99 -14.03
C ASP A 798 -13.32 39.33 -13.31
N LYS A 799 -12.09 39.57 -12.83
CA LYS A 799 -11.74 40.72 -11.97
C LYS A 799 -10.55 41.53 -12.47
N LEU A 800 -10.29 41.47 -13.77
CA LEU A 800 -9.19 42.22 -14.37
C LEU A 800 -9.51 43.71 -14.45
N SER A 801 -8.53 44.52 -14.07
CA SER A 801 -8.50 45.95 -14.33
C SER A 801 -7.10 46.39 -14.75
N PHE A 802 -6.97 47.56 -15.36
CA PHE A 802 -5.67 48.13 -15.68
C PHE A 802 -5.66 49.64 -15.47
N ARG A 803 -4.46 50.21 -15.31
CA ARG A 803 -4.27 51.65 -15.10
C ARG A 803 -3.41 52.23 -16.21
N TYR A 804 -3.91 53.30 -16.82
CA TYR A 804 -3.16 54.15 -17.73
C TYR A 804 -2.76 55.43 -17.00
N TYR A 805 -1.48 55.55 -16.68
CA TYR A 805 -0.87 56.67 -15.98
C TYR A 805 -0.51 57.80 -16.93
N PHE A 806 -0.85 59.01 -16.54
CA PHE A 806 -0.69 60.21 -17.34
C PHE A 806 -0.28 61.39 -16.46
N THR A 807 0.38 62.38 -17.06
CA THR A 807 0.84 63.57 -16.34
C THR A 807 -0.15 64.70 -16.58
N LEU A 808 -0.72 65.26 -15.51
CA LEU A 808 -1.67 66.36 -15.60
C LEU A 808 -0.97 67.63 -16.09
N ASP A 809 -1.37 68.10 -17.28
CA ASP A 809 -0.87 69.34 -17.87
C ASP A 809 -1.23 70.58 -17.03
N ASN A 810 -0.36 71.59 -17.07
CA ASN A 810 -0.54 72.82 -16.28
C ASN A 810 -1.83 73.56 -16.67
N GLY A 811 -2.64 73.95 -15.69
CA GLY A 811 -3.93 74.62 -15.89
C GLY A 811 -5.12 73.70 -16.16
N VAL A 812 -4.91 72.38 -16.27
CA VAL A 812 -6.00 71.41 -16.39
C VAL A 812 -6.53 71.05 -14.99
N ASN A 813 -7.83 71.26 -14.74
CA ASN A 813 -8.47 70.77 -13.53
C ASN A 813 -8.84 69.29 -13.73
N PRO A 814 -8.34 68.35 -12.90
CA PRO A 814 -8.60 66.92 -13.06
C PRO A 814 -10.09 66.56 -12.93
N ALA A 815 -10.89 67.37 -12.23
CA ALA A 815 -12.35 67.19 -12.13
C ALA A 815 -13.08 67.39 -13.45
N ASN A 816 -12.46 68.07 -14.43
CA ASN A 816 -13.01 68.30 -15.75
C ASN A 816 -12.53 67.29 -16.80
N LEU A 817 -11.62 66.39 -16.43
CA LEU A 817 -11.21 65.30 -17.29
C LEU A 817 -12.31 64.22 -17.31
N THR A 818 -12.54 63.61 -18.47
CA THR A 818 -13.47 62.49 -18.60
C THR A 818 -12.83 61.32 -19.32
N VAL A 819 -13.17 60.10 -18.89
CA VAL A 819 -12.85 58.87 -19.62
C VAL A 819 -14.13 58.41 -20.31
N THR A 820 -14.10 58.34 -21.64
CA THR A 820 -15.17 57.73 -22.43
C THR A 820 -14.71 56.39 -22.98
N ILE A 821 -15.65 55.48 -23.22
CA ILE A 821 -15.41 54.14 -23.77
C ILE A 821 -16.10 54.04 -25.13
N PRO A 822 -15.49 54.50 -26.24
CA PRO A 822 -16.10 54.46 -27.56
C PRO A 822 -16.45 53.04 -28.04
N TYR A 823 -15.67 52.05 -27.62
CA TYR A 823 -15.88 50.65 -27.94
C TYR A 823 -15.31 49.76 -26.84
N SER A 824 -16.04 48.69 -26.48
CA SER A 824 -15.53 47.66 -25.56
C SER A 824 -16.23 46.33 -25.81
N GLU A 825 -15.47 45.25 -25.68
CA GLU A 825 -15.99 43.88 -25.66
C GLU A 825 -16.40 43.42 -24.25
N ALA A 826 -16.12 44.24 -23.24
CA ALA A 826 -16.42 44.00 -21.83
C ALA A 826 -17.30 45.12 -21.28
N ALA A 827 -18.07 44.83 -20.23
CA ALA A 827 -18.62 45.89 -19.41
C ALA A 827 -17.46 46.60 -18.69
N VAL A 828 -17.37 47.92 -18.84
CA VAL A 828 -16.26 48.72 -18.31
C VAL A 828 -16.79 49.81 -17.41
N THR A 829 -16.20 49.92 -16.24
CA THR A 829 -16.27 51.14 -15.42
C THR A 829 -14.93 51.84 -15.45
N SER A 830 -14.95 53.17 -15.46
CA SER A 830 -13.73 53.98 -15.52
C SER A 830 -13.77 55.15 -14.55
N GLN A 831 -12.61 55.48 -13.99
CA GLN A 831 -12.46 56.60 -13.07
C GLN A 831 -11.06 57.19 -13.17
N ILE A 832 -10.96 58.51 -12.98
CA ILE A 832 -9.67 59.20 -12.88
C ILE A 832 -9.32 59.33 -11.40
N ARG A 833 -8.09 58.95 -11.06
CA ARG A 833 -7.56 59.03 -9.69
C ARG A 833 -6.17 59.65 -9.70
N GLN A 834 -5.87 60.43 -8.66
CA GLN A 834 -4.51 60.92 -8.44
C GLN A 834 -3.64 59.76 -7.96
N TYR A 835 -2.44 59.62 -8.54
CA TYR A 835 -1.43 58.68 -8.10
C TYR A 835 -0.47 59.36 -7.10
N ARG A 836 0.27 60.37 -7.58
CA ARG A 836 1.23 61.15 -6.80
C ARG A 836 1.51 62.45 -7.53
N ASP A 837 1.63 63.57 -6.82
CA ASP A 837 1.93 64.88 -7.42
C ASP A 837 0.98 65.23 -8.58
N ASN A 838 1.53 65.52 -9.76
CA ASN A 838 0.78 65.75 -10.99
C ASN A 838 0.54 64.47 -11.81
N ILE A 839 0.88 63.28 -11.30
CA ILE A 839 0.62 62.00 -11.97
C ILE A 839 -0.75 61.49 -11.55
N TYR A 840 -1.59 61.22 -12.55
CA TYR A 840 -2.93 60.65 -12.41
C TYR A 840 -2.99 59.34 -13.19
N TYR A 841 -4.09 58.60 -13.03
CA TYR A 841 -4.37 57.46 -13.87
C TYR A 841 -5.86 57.33 -14.18
N ALA A 842 -6.15 56.81 -15.38
CA ALA A 842 -7.43 56.23 -15.72
C ALA A 842 -7.43 54.76 -15.27
N ASP A 843 -8.29 54.44 -14.31
CA ASP A 843 -8.55 53.07 -13.86
C ASP A 843 -9.64 52.47 -14.75
N ILE A 844 -9.32 51.44 -15.52
CA ILE A 844 -10.24 50.77 -16.44
C ILE A 844 -10.55 49.39 -15.86
N ASN A 845 -11.78 49.18 -15.40
CA ASN A 845 -12.18 48.00 -14.64
C ASN A 845 -13.20 47.16 -15.42
N LEU A 846 -12.84 45.90 -15.68
CA LEU A 846 -13.63 44.92 -16.46
C LEU A 846 -14.33 43.89 -15.55
N THR A 847 -14.45 44.17 -14.24
CA THR A 847 -15.02 43.23 -13.27
C THR A 847 -16.40 42.75 -13.71
N GLY A 848 -16.61 41.43 -13.69
CA GLY A 848 -17.80 40.74 -14.21
C GLY A 848 -17.61 40.13 -15.60
N THR A 849 -16.50 40.42 -16.30
CA THR A 849 -16.20 39.82 -17.61
C THR A 849 -15.18 38.70 -17.47
N LYS A 850 -15.61 37.44 -17.70
CA LYS A 850 -14.69 36.30 -17.73
C LYS A 850 -13.68 36.43 -18.88
N ILE A 851 -12.40 36.37 -18.55
CA ILE A 851 -11.28 36.28 -19.49
C ILE A 851 -10.45 35.07 -19.09
N PHE A 852 -10.23 34.13 -20.01
CA PHE A 852 -9.59 32.85 -19.71
C PHE A 852 -8.91 32.23 -20.94
N PRO A 853 -7.86 31.41 -20.76
CA PRO A 853 -7.12 30.75 -21.85
C PRO A 853 -7.93 29.62 -22.51
N GLY A 854 -9.02 29.96 -23.21
CA GLY A 854 -9.98 29.01 -23.76
C GLY A 854 -10.17 29.05 -25.29
N GLY A 855 -9.27 29.72 -26.03
CA GLY A 855 -9.43 29.87 -27.47
C GLY A 855 -10.48 30.90 -27.89
N TYR A 856 -11.53 30.45 -28.57
CA TYR A 856 -12.53 31.30 -29.22
C TYR A 856 -13.95 30.88 -28.88
N ASP A 857 -14.83 31.86 -28.70
CA ASP A 857 -16.24 31.64 -28.40
C ASP A 857 -17.08 31.34 -29.67
N ALA A 858 -18.40 31.29 -29.52
CA ALA A 858 -19.33 30.90 -30.58
C ALA A 858 -19.32 31.87 -31.76
N ALA A 859 -18.99 33.13 -31.48
CA ALA A 859 -18.93 34.21 -32.45
C ALA A 859 -17.52 34.36 -33.04
N GLY A 860 -16.59 33.46 -32.71
CA GLY A 860 -15.20 33.54 -33.14
C GLY A 860 -14.42 34.64 -32.42
N LYS A 861 -14.88 35.14 -31.26
CA LYS A 861 -14.14 36.12 -30.47
C LYS A 861 -13.21 35.43 -29.48
N PRO A 862 -12.01 35.98 -29.22
CA PRO A 862 -11.09 35.38 -28.27
C PRO A 862 -11.67 35.41 -26.85
N THR A 863 -11.57 34.28 -26.14
CA THR A 863 -11.93 34.17 -24.71
C THR A 863 -10.79 34.65 -23.81
N PHE A 864 -9.55 34.57 -24.30
CA PHE A 864 -8.33 34.95 -23.60
C PHE A 864 -8.01 36.46 -23.68
N ARG A 865 -8.80 37.23 -24.43
CA ARG A 865 -8.55 38.66 -24.67
C ARG A 865 -9.86 39.44 -24.77
N LYS A 866 -9.86 40.69 -24.27
CA LYS A 866 -10.93 41.66 -24.51
C LYS A 866 -10.38 42.99 -24.98
N GLU A 867 -10.99 43.57 -26.00
CA GLU A 867 -10.70 44.91 -26.47
C GLU A 867 -11.46 45.97 -25.67
N VAL A 868 -10.76 47.03 -25.27
CA VAL A 868 -11.31 48.25 -24.67
C VAL A 868 -10.66 49.44 -25.35
N GLN A 869 -11.45 50.23 -26.07
CA GLN A 869 -11.05 51.54 -26.55
C GLN A 869 -11.49 52.57 -25.52
N PHE A 870 -10.55 53.33 -24.96
CA PHE A 870 -10.84 54.37 -23.99
C PHE A 870 -10.18 55.68 -24.40
N ARG A 871 -10.88 56.79 -24.16
CA ARG A 871 -10.43 58.14 -24.50
C ARG A 871 -10.38 58.99 -23.24
N ILE A 872 -9.22 59.60 -22.98
CA ILE A 872 -9.07 60.61 -21.93
C ILE A 872 -9.28 61.98 -22.60
N ASN A 873 -10.35 62.67 -22.23
CA ASN A 873 -10.72 63.97 -22.80
C ASN A 873 -10.39 65.10 -21.82
N SER A 874 -9.74 66.14 -22.33
CA SER A 874 -9.50 67.41 -21.63
C SER A 874 -10.33 68.53 -22.22
N PRO A 875 -10.84 69.49 -21.42
CA PRO A 875 -11.43 70.72 -21.92
C PRO A 875 -10.39 71.69 -22.53
N LEU A 876 -9.10 71.46 -22.27
CA LEU A 876 -7.98 72.26 -22.77
C LEU A 876 -7.08 71.40 -23.68
N ALA A 877 -6.09 72.01 -24.31
CA ALA A 877 -5.08 71.26 -25.07
C ALA A 877 -4.41 70.19 -24.17
N TRP A 878 -4.18 68.99 -24.71
CA TRP A 878 -3.61 67.84 -23.98
C TRP A 878 -2.50 67.20 -24.81
N GLY A 879 -1.34 66.97 -24.20
CA GLY A 879 -0.23 66.26 -24.84
C GLY A 879 0.10 64.94 -24.13
N SER A 880 0.01 63.81 -24.82
CA SER A 880 0.33 62.50 -24.23
C SER A 880 1.82 62.14 -24.22
N SER A 881 2.70 63.00 -24.73
CA SER A 881 4.14 62.69 -24.87
C SER A 881 4.88 62.54 -23.55
N ASN A 882 4.37 63.13 -22.46
CA ASN A 882 4.91 63.03 -21.10
C ASN A 882 4.14 62.01 -20.23
N ASP A 883 3.14 61.32 -20.77
CA ASP A 883 2.38 60.30 -20.04
C ASP A 883 3.23 59.05 -19.87
N TRP A 884 3.31 58.55 -18.63
CA TRP A 884 4.07 57.33 -18.33
C TRP A 884 3.58 56.14 -19.16
N SER A 885 2.26 55.93 -19.22
CA SER A 885 1.67 54.79 -19.93
C SER A 885 1.62 54.96 -21.45
N PHE A 886 1.87 56.16 -21.99
CA PHE A 886 1.99 56.37 -23.43
C PHE A 886 3.32 55.88 -23.98
N GLN A 887 4.36 55.81 -23.14
CA GLN A 887 5.67 55.32 -23.53
C GLN A 887 5.60 53.86 -23.97
N GLY A 888 5.99 53.60 -25.22
CA GLY A 888 5.96 52.26 -25.82
C GLY A 888 4.58 51.83 -26.35
N VAL A 889 3.57 52.68 -26.34
CA VAL A 889 2.31 52.44 -27.07
C VAL A 889 2.57 52.52 -28.57
N ALA A 890 2.05 51.56 -29.35
CA ALA A 890 2.20 51.58 -30.80
C ALA A 890 1.44 52.76 -31.42
N GLY A 891 1.99 53.35 -32.49
CA GLY A 891 1.43 54.53 -33.14
C GLY A 891 0.06 54.30 -33.80
N THR A 892 -0.56 55.38 -34.26
CA THR A 892 -1.92 55.37 -34.82
C THR A 892 -2.08 54.36 -35.96
N GLY A 893 -3.13 53.55 -35.90
CA GLY A 893 -3.44 52.53 -36.91
C GLY A 893 -2.58 51.25 -36.81
N SER A 894 -1.66 51.17 -35.83
CA SER A 894 -0.88 49.96 -35.56
C SER A 894 -1.68 48.93 -34.77
N GLN A 895 -1.29 47.66 -34.88
CA GLN A 895 -1.77 46.62 -33.97
C GLN A 895 -1.30 46.92 -32.53
N PRO A 896 -2.14 46.66 -31.52
CA PRO A 896 -1.72 46.77 -30.12
C PRO A 896 -0.48 45.91 -29.83
N ILE A 897 0.49 46.46 -29.10
CA ILE A 897 1.70 45.75 -28.64
C ILE A 897 1.77 45.74 -27.12
N LYS A 898 2.39 44.72 -26.51
CA LYS A 898 2.51 44.62 -25.05
C LYS A 898 3.24 45.84 -24.46
N VAL A 899 2.58 46.58 -23.55
CA VAL A 899 3.12 47.80 -22.94
C VAL A 899 3.36 47.60 -21.45
N ARG A 900 4.62 47.63 -21.00
CA ARG A 900 4.98 47.46 -19.57
C ARG A 900 4.56 48.62 -18.68
N ASN A 901 4.34 49.81 -19.23
CA ASN A 901 3.95 50.98 -18.46
C ASN A 901 2.43 51.08 -18.21
N ILE A 902 1.64 50.09 -18.65
CA ILE A 902 0.24 49.93 -18.28
C ILE A 902 0.17 48.79 -17.27
N THR A 903 -0.14 49.11 -16.01
CA THR A 903 -0.20 48.11 -14.94
C THR A 903 -1.54 47.39 -14.96
N VAL A 904 -1.52 46.07 -14.78
CA VAL A 904 -2.71 45.21 -14.73
C VAL A 904 -2.88 44.67 -13.33
N TYR A 905 -4.13 44.59 -12.89
CA TYR A 905 -4.54 44.08 -11.60
C TYR A 905 -5.56 42.96 -11.78
N ASP A 906 -5.46 41.94 -10.93
CA ASP A 906 -6.47 40.90 -10.77
C ASP A 906 -7.02 40.99 -9.34
N ASN A 907 -8.29 41.33 -9.20
CA ASN A 907 -8.93 41.57 -7.90
C ASN A 907 -8.16 42.60 -7.03
N GLY A 908 -7.66 43.66 -7.68
CA GLY A 908 -6.91 44.73 -7.02
C GLY A 908 -5.43 44.43 -6.72
N VAL A 909 -4.95 43.21 -6.97
CA VAL A 909 -3.53 42.85 -6.82
C VAL A 909 -2.80 43.07 -8.14
N LYS A 910 -1.69 43.81 -8.13
CA LYS A 910 -0.89 44.07 -9.34
C LYS A 910 -0.26 42.76 -9.85
N VAL A 911 -0.59 42.38 -11.09
CA VAL A 911 -0.11 41.15 -11.73
C VAL A 911 0.84 41.42 -12.89
N PHE A 912 0.92 42.66 -13.39
CA PHE A 912 1.83 43.06 -14.46
C PHE A 912 2.08 44.57 -14.48
N GLY A 913 3.18 44.95 -15.13
CA GLY A 913 3.54 46.33 -15.42
C GLY A 913 4.30 47.03 -14.31
N VAL A 914 4.79 48.23 -14.64
CA VAL A 914 5.64 49.06 -13.76
C VAL A 914 4.91 50.37 -13.47
N ASP A 915 4.87 50.77 -12.20
CA ASP A 915 4.29 52.04 -11.78
C ASP A 915 5.23 53.20 -12.20
N PRO A 916 4.71 54.44 -12.36
CA PRO A 916 5.54 55.62 -12.56
C PRO A 916 6.55 55.82 -11.42
N VAL A 917 7.78 56.23 -11.75
CA VAL A 917 8.87 56.48 -10.79
C VAL A 917 8.70 57.82 -10.10
#